data_AF-A0A4Q9Q479-F1
#
_entry.id   AF-A0A4Q9Q479-F1
#
_cell.length_a   1.000
_cell.length_b   1.000
_cell.length_c   1.000
_cell.angle_alpha   90.00
_cell.angle_beta   90.00
_cell.angle_gamma   90.00
#
_symmetry.space_group_name_H-M   'P 1'
#
loop_
_entity.id
_entity.type
_entity.pdbx_description
1 polymer ?
#
loop_
_entity_poly.entity_id
_entity_poly.type
_entity_poly.pdbx_seq_one_letter_code
_entity_poly.pdbx_strand_id
1 'polypeptide(L)'
;MAFSLFRFARFLRSIFVPTASIIAFSCLLTFIFVLYQPTPGPGSLQKLGWQSWDTVNDLTGQVSGSSRPADDLESPSSGSSVPEGVDWWNVTTSSDDLDVASLPLDVWDPLMQHDTGSCGAWLKTYLSVSEIHITECLVDPWLIPSMASEFCTPPSTKEDDAKKGKWVRVERNLKLQVSMKSLNVYYRSTRRHDIPLVTEIRVLPEKETPSPFSHSWIKVAHPLNPFGEKRYLWYKAEKTWRDMTDAERKSDLITEIDVLFGSDQPWYGFERVQQATYDGGGPREPVWLTYRKGVKPPPRAPPLHFSRDGKFKIMQIADLHYSVSVGTCRDTILSPCTESDNLTTTLLSRVLDIEKPDFVVFTGDQLNGQMSSWDERSVLAKFAKAVVDRQIPWAAIFGNHDDEDGMSREAQLRYLQGLPYSLVERGPKDVHGVGNYVLKVKSADPSMTHLLTLYFLDSGAYSSGVQDWWGIFHASDYDYLRQDQIDWFLQESSSIDAIERPFTPDGAKDLGSVWKRQAADQVLPNSKRLAKPNAMMFFHIPMQESGAAADVDPVTGQPLDVGNVLEESGASKKSAGFFHKGLLQAFESDHRAGRRATEVKVVANGHQHNSDNCKRVKGVWLCFGGGGSYSGYGQIGFDRRFRIYDISDYGETIRTYKRTEHDDVLDDMILVGRGAPPPFEGVV
;
A
#
# COMPACT_ATOMS: atom_id res chain seq x y z
N MET A 1 56.25 -51.96 -13.64
CA MET A 1 56.32 -51.15 -14.86
C MET A 1 56.27 -49.68 -14.47
N ALA A 2 57.36 -48.94 -14.64
CA ALA A 2 57.44 -47.52 -14.26
C ALA A 2 56.66 -46.66 -15.27
N PHE A 3 55.48 -46.17 -14.86
CA PHE A 3 54.77 -45.13 -15.60
C PHE A 3 55.55 -43.82 -15.45
N SER A 4 56.35 -43.50 -16.48
CA SER A 4 57.11 -42.26 -16.53
C SER A 4 56.14 -41.06 -16.62
N LEU A 5 56.21 -40.17 -15.62
CA LEU A 5 55.52 -38.85 -15.57
C LEU A 5 55.63 -38.06 -16.88
N PHE A 6 56.68 -38.31 -17.66
CA PHE A 6 56.92 -37.69 -18.96
C PHE A 6 55.85 -38.05 -20.01
N ARG A 7 55.28 -39.26 -19.97
CA ARG A 7 54.22 -39.68 -20.90
C ARG A 7 52.87 -39.03 -20.55
N PHE A 8 52.60 -38.85 -19.26
CA PHE A 8 51.39 -38.19 -18.79
C PHE A 8 51.40 -36.69 -19.11
N ALA A 9 52.54 -36.01 -18.90
CA ALA A 9 52.70 -34.60 -19.27
C ALA A 9 52.56 -34.37 -20.80
N ARG A 10 53.05 -35.31 -21.62
CA ARG A 10 52.91 -35.24 -23.09
C ARG A 10 51.46 -35.43 -23.54
N PHE A 11 50.71 -36.31 -22.86
CA PHE A 11 49.28 -36.52 -23.10
C PHE A 11 48.44 -35.30 -22.71
N LEU A 12 48.71 -34.69 -21.54
CA LEU A 12 48.04 -33.45 -21.14
C LEU A 12 48.32 -32.33 -22.13
N ARG A 13 49.58 -32.18 -22.58
CA ARG A 13 49.95 -31.14 -23.55
C ARG A 13 49.30 -31.36 -24.93
N SER A 14 49.07 -32.61 -25.35
CA SER A 14 48.35 -32.89 -26.61
C SER A 14 46.86 -32.58 -26.56
N ILE A 15 46.26 -32.45 -25.37
CA ILE A 15 44.83 -32.13 -25.21
C ILE A 15 44.63 -30.63 -24.97
N PHE A 16 45.42 -30.03 -24.08
CA PHE A 16 45.20 -28.64 -23.68
C PHE A 16 45.51 -27.63 -24.78
N VAL A 17 46.54 -27.85 -25.60
CA VAL A 17 46.93 -26.92 -26.67
C VAL A 17 45.85 -26.80 -27.77
N PRO A 18 45.34 -27.90 -28.37
CA PRO A 18 44.27 -27.78 -29.36
C PRO A 18 42.96 -27.29 -28.74
N THR A 19 42.64 -27.68 -27.49
CA THR A 19 41.42 -27.22 -26.82
C THR A 19 41.44 -25.71 -26.56
N ALA A 20 42.56 -25.17 -26.06
CA ALA A 20 42.73 -23.73 -25.88
C ALA A 20 42.69 -22.97 -27.22
N SER A 21 43.23 -23.55 -28.29
CA SER A 21 43.18 -22.94 -29.63
C SER A 21 41.76 -22.89 -30.19
N ILE A 22 40.96 -23.94 -29.98
CA ILE A 22 39.54 -23.97 -30.39
C ILE A 22 38.74 -22.93 -29.61
N ILE A 23 38.95 -22.83 -28.29
CA ILE A 23 38.25 -21.83 -27.46
C ILE A 23 38.62 -20.40 -27.90
N ALA A 24 39.91 -20.13 -28.11
CA ALA A 24 40.37 -18.81 -28.55
C ALA A 24 39.81 -18.45 -29.95
N PHE A 25 39.79 -19.40 -30.88
CA PHE A 25 39.23 -19.19 -32.22
C PHE A 25 37.71 -18.97 -32.19
N SER A 26 36.99 -19.70 -31.33
CA SER A 26 35.55 -19.49 -31.10
C SER A 26 35.26 -18.11 -30.52
N CYS A 27 36.03 -17.65 -29.52
CA CYS A 27 35.88 -16.30 -28.97
C CYS A 27 36.19 -15.21 -30.01
N LEU A 28 37.21 -15.39 -30.84
CA LEU A 28 37.54 -14.48 -31.94
C LEU A 28 36.43 -14.42 -32.98
N LEU A 29 35.89 -15.59 -33.38
CA LEU A 29 34.75 -15.65 -34.30
C LEU A 29 33.52 -14.96 -33.73
N THR A 30 33.19 -15.16 -32.45
CA THR A 30 32.07 -14.45 -31.80
C THR A 30 32.32 -12.94 -31.76
N PHE A 31 33.54 -12.50 -31.44
CA PHE A 31 33.90 -11.08 -31.44
C PHE A 31 33.74 -10.45 -32.83
N ILE A 32 34.18 -11.15 -33.89
CA ILE A 32 34.01 -10.70 -35.27
C ILE A 32 32.53 -10.74 -35.69
N PHE A 33 31.78 -11.78 -35.35
CA PHE A 33 30.37 -11.91 -35.77
C PHE A 33 29.43 -10.94 -35.03
N VAL A 34 29.75 -10.56 -33.79
CA VAL A 34 28.97 -9.61 -33.00
C VAL A 34 29.26 -8.16 -33.39
N LEU A 35 30.52 -7.82 -33.71
CA LEU A 35 30.90 -6.44 -34.07
C LEU A 35 30.87 -6.13 -35.56
N TYR A 36 30.88 -7.15 -36.43
CA TYR A 36 30.90 -7.00 -37.89
C TYR A 36 29.57 -7.36 -38.56
N GLN A 37 28.45 -7.21 -37.84
CA GLN A 37 27.15 -7.17 -38.52
C GLN A 37 27.05 -5.85 -39.29
N PRO A 38 26.82 -5.86 -40.62
CA PRO A 38 26.54 -4.65 -41.35
C PRO A 38 25.24 -4.06 -40.80
N THR A 39 25.34 -2.93 -40.11
CA THR A 39 24.17 -2.14 -39.77
C THR A 39 23.52 -1.69 -41.08
N PRO A 40 22.24 -2.00 -41.34
CA PRO A 40 21.52 -1.32 -42.41
C PRO A 40 21.54 0.17 -42.06
N GLY A 41 22.00 1.01 -42.98
CA GLY A 41 21.90 2.46 -42.83
C GLY A 41 20.43 2.89 -42.64
N PRO A 42 20.19 4.15 -42.21
CA PRO A 42 18.88 4.60 -41.70
C PRO A 42 17.75 4.69 -42.77
N GLY A 43 17.88 4.04 -43.92
CA GLY A 43 17.00 4.20 -45.08
C GLY A 43 16.18 2.98 -45.51
N SER A 44 16.25 1.81 -44.85
CA SER A 44 15.41 0.66 -45.23
C SER A 44 14.18 0.55 -44.34
N LEU A 45 13.04 1.04 -44.85
CA LEU A 45 11.67 0.79 -44.38
C LEU A 45 11.55 0.61 -42.86
N GLN A 46 11.43 1.72 -42.14
CA GLN A 46 11.04 1.72 -40.74
C GLN A 46 9.65 1.06 -40.62
N LYS A 47 9.61 -0.24 -40.33
CA LYS A 47 8.39 -0.90 -39.88
C LYS A 47 8.07 -0.32 -38.52
N LEU A 48 7.05 0.53 -38.46
CA LEU A 48 6.44 1.03 -37.23
C LEU A 48 6.20 -0.16 -36.29
N GLY A 49 6.89 -0.17 -35.14
CA GLY A 49 6.69 -1.17 -34.10
C GLY A 49 5.44 -0.83 -33.27
N TRP A 50 4.95 -1.78 -32.50
CA TRP A 50 3.81 -1.57 -31.59
C TRP A 50 4.07 -0.51 -30.48
N GLN A 51 5.34 -0.13 -30.28
CA GLN A 51 5.77 0.91 -29.33
C GLN A 51 5.99 2.30 -29.97
N SER A 52 6.09 2.43 -31.30
CA SER A 52 6.52 3.69 -31.92
C SER A 52 5.36 4.65 -32.19
N TRP A 53 5.46 5.83 -31.59
CA TRP A 53 4.73 7.05 -31.96
C TRP A 53 5.22 7.60 -33.30
N ASP A 54 4.30 8.00 -34.18
CA ASP A 54 4.60 9.10 -35.11
C ASP A 54 4.60 10.39 -34.28
N THR A 55 5.73 11.06 -34.16
CA THR A 55 5.74 12.53 -34.10
C THR A 55 6.12 13.02 -35.50
N VAL A 56 5.13 13.14 -36.38
CA VAL A 56 5.30 13.98 -37.56
C VAL A 56 5.13 15.43 -37.09
N ASN A 57 6.22 16.00 -36.59
CA ASN A 57 6.31 17.45 -36.42
C ASN A 57 6.52 18.07 -37.79
N ASP A 58 5.45 18.66 -38.33
CA ASP A 58 5.56 19.61 -39.41
C ASP A 58 5.61 21.00 -38.80
N LEU A 59 6.79 21.45 -38.35
CA LEU A 59 7.04 22.84 -38.00
C LEU A 59 8.55 23.13 -38.07
N THR A 60 8.92 23.79 -39.15
CA THR A 60 10.15 24.56 -39.27
C THR A 60 10.13 25.70 -38.24
N GLY A 61 11.00 25.62 -37.23
CA GLY A 61 11.13 26.67 -36.21
C GLY A 61 12.40 26.52 -35.39
N GLN A 62 13.28 27.50 -35.49
CA GLN A 62 14.61 27.60 -34.91
C GLN A 62 14.69 27.52 -33.37
N VAL A 63 15.75 26.86 -32.89
CA VAL A 63 16.72 27.30 -31.83
C VAL A 63 16.13 27.59 -30.44
N SER A 64 16.55 26.97 -29.33
CA SER A 64 17.90 27.08 -28.72
C SER A 64 18.07 26.02 -27.63
N GLY A 65 19.28 25.46 -27.51
CA GLY A 65 19.64 24.64 -26.36
C GLY A 65 20.09 25.46 -25.15
N SER A 66 19.91 24.91 -23.95
CA SER A 66 20.88 25.08 -22.87
C SER A 66 20.84 23.86 -21.95
N SER A 67 21.94 23.12 -21.95
CA SER A 67 22.36 22.25 -20.86
C SER A 67 22.78 23.09 -19.65
N ARG A 68 22.46 22.66 -18.42
CA ARG A 68 23.21 22.91 -17.17
C ARG A 68 22.70 21.96 -16.04
N PRO A 69 23.51 21.71 -15.01
CA PRO A 69 23.70 20.40 -14.36
C PRO A 69 23.02 20.29 -12.99
N ALA A 70 23.06 19.06 -12.44
CA ALA A 70 22.65 18.71 -11.09
C ALA A 70 23.51 19.41 -10.02
N ASP A 71 22.86 20.26 -9.23
CA ASP A 71 23.11 20.55 -7.80
C ASP A 71 22.17 21.71 -7.45
N ASP A 72 21.14 21.44 -6.64
CA ASP A 72 20.52 22.36 -5.67
C ASP A 72 19.27 21.69 -5.05
N LEU A 73 19.44 21.15 -3.84
CA LEU A 73 18.36 20.84 -2.91
C LEU A 73 17.95 22.15 -2.23
N GLU A 74 16.98 22.85 -2.79
CA GLU A 74 16.41 24.06 -2.18
C GLU A 74 15.34 23.71 -1.14
N SER A 75 15.50 24.32 0.04
CA SER A 75 14.44 24.56 1.03
C SER A 75 13.20 25.17 0.37
N PRO A 76 11.97 24.85 0.82
CA PRO A 76 10.78 25.46 0.24
C PRO A 76 10.75 26.95 0.57
N SER A 77 10.84 27.76 -0.47
CA SER A 77 10.55 29.18 -0.41
C SER A 77 9.09 29.39 0.02
N SER A 78 8.92 30.27 0.99
CA SER A 78 7.64 30.83 1.41
C SER A 78 7.04 31.62 0.26
N GLY A 79 6.06 31.02 -0.44
CA GLY A 79 5.33 31.75 -1.48
C GLY A 79 4.65 30.89 -2.53
N SER A 80 3.78 29.95 -2.15
CA SER A 80 2.66 29.60 -3.02
C SER A 80 1.52 30.58 -2.71
N SER A 81 1.20 31.47 -3.65
CA SER A 81 0.08 32.40 -3.51
C SER A 81 -1.23 31.61 -3.61
N VAL A 82 -1.69 31.05 -2.49
CA VAL A 82 -3.04 30.48 -2.36
C VAL A 82 -4.05 31.60 -2.62
N PRO A 83 -4.97 31.48 -3.61
CA PRO A 83 -5.96 32.50 -3.88
C PRO A 83 -6.79 32.81 -2.61
N GLU A 84 -7.06 34.10 -2.38
CA GLU A 84 -7.80 34.55 -1.20
C GLU A 84 -9.17 33.84 -1.12
N GLY A 85 -9.44 33.18 0.01
CA GLY A 85 -10.67 32.42 0.24
C GLY A 85 -10.64 30.94 -0.19
N VAL A 86 -9.53 30.44 -0.73
CA VAL A 86 -9.33 29.01 -1.01
C VAL A 86 -8.42 28.41 0.07
N ASP A 87 -8.83 27.29 0.67
CA ASP A 87 -7.95 26.58 1.60
C ASP A 87 -6.77 25.93 0.86
N TRP A 88 -5.58 25.94 1.47
CA TRP A 88 -4.35 25.48 0.82
C TRP A 88 -4.40 23.99 0.42
N TRP A 89 -5.18 23.18 1.13
CA TRP A 89 -5.39 21.75 0.81
C TRP A 89 -6.31 21.53 -0.41
N ASN A 90 -7.05 22.55 -0.85
CA ASN A 90 -7.87 22.50 -2.06
C ASN A 90 -7.10 22.93 -3.32
N VAL A 91 -5.92 23.54 -3.15
CA VAL A 91 -5.04 23.93 -4.27
C VAL A 91 -4.15 22.74 -4.62
N THR A 92 -4.72 21.74 -5.25
CA THR A 92 -3.95 20.59 -5.75
C THR A 92 -3.09 21.05 -6.93
N THR A 93 -1.78 21.22 -6.72
CA THR A 93 -0.80 21.20 -7.81
C THR A 93 -0.62 19.75 -8.24
N SER A 94 -1.39 19.31 -9.24
CA SER A 94 -1.15 18.05 -9.93
C SER A 94 -0.07 18.27 -10.99
N SER A 95 1.17 17.89 -10.71
CA SER A 95 2.20 17.81 -11.76
C SER A 95 3.16 16.65 -11.50
N ASP A 96 2.62 15.42 -11.56
CA ASP A 96 3.42 14.31 -12.07
C ASP A 96 2.97 14.10 -13.52
N ASP A 97 3.67 14.73 -14.46
CA ASP A 97 3.50 14.43 -15.88
C ASP A 97 4.06 13.03 -16.14
N LEU A 98 3.22 12.00 -15.97
CA LEU A 98 3.56 10.64 -16.36
C LEU A 98 3.56 10.56 -17.89
N ASP A 99 4.74 10.33 -18.46
CA ASP A 99 4.87 10.00 -19.89
C ASP A 99 4.37 8.58 -20.14
N VAL A 100 3.09 8.45 -20.47
CA VAL A 100 2.43 7.18 -20.81
C VAL A 100 3.09 6.48 -21.99
N ALA A 101 3.85 7.17 -22.84
CA ALA A 101 4.59 6.54 -23.94
C ALA A 101 5.72 5.62 -23.42
N SER A 102 6.25 5.90 -22.22
CA SER A 102 7.33 5.13 -21.59
C SER A 102 6.84 3.87 -20.87
N LEU A 103 5.53 3.73 -20.61
CA LEU A 103 4.99 2.58 -19.89
C LEU A 103 5.19 1.27 -20.69
N PRO A 104 5.59 0.16 -20.05
CA PRO A 104 5.71 -1.12 -20.74
C PRO A 104 4.32 -1.65 -21.11
N LEU A 105 4.13 -2.10 -22.37
CA LEU A 105 2.87 -2.74 -22.80
C LEU A 105 2.95 -4.27 -22.75
N ASP A 106 4.14 -4.82 -22.45
CA ASP A 106 4.41 -6.25 -22.34
C ASP A 106 4.59 -6.71 -20.88
N VAL A 107 4.17 -5.87 -19.92
CA VAL A 107 4.16 -6.18 -18.49
C VAL A 107 2.74 -6.03 -17.98
N TRP A 108 2.27 -7.03 -17.25
CA TRP A 108 1.02 -6.94 -16.52
C TRP A 108 1.25 -6.20 -15.20
N ASP A 109 0.55 -5.09 -15.00
CA ASP A 109 0.57 -4.36 -13.74
C ASP A 109 -0.81 -3.69 -13.50
N PRO A 110 -1.63 -4.25 -12.59
CA PRO A 110 -2.97 -3.75 -12.30
C PRO A 110 -2.99 -2.35 -11.64
N LEU A 111 -1.83 -1.91 -11.12
CA LEU A 111 -1.64 -0.61 -10.47
C LEU A 111 -1.14 0.46 -11.46
N MET A 112 -0.74 0.06 -12.67
CA MET A 112 -0.22 0.98 -13.67
C MET A 112 -1.28 2.00 -14.04
N GLN A 113 -0.97 3.28 -13.83
CA GLN A 113 -1.86 4.37 -14.22
C GLN A 113 -1.73 4.60 -15.73
N HIS A 114 -2.79 4.33 -16.48
CA HIS A 114 -2.84 4.56 -17.93
C HIS A 114 -3.38 5.95 -18.29
N ASP A 115 -3.32 6.92 -17.36
CA ASP A 115 -3.71 8.30 -17.64
C ASP A 115 -2.54 9.09 -18.22
N THR A 116 -2.84 9.88 -19.26
CA THR A 116 -1.89 10.84 -19.83
C THR A 116 -2.00 12.13 -19.01
N GLY A 117 -0.97 12.38 -18.20
CA GLY A 117 -0.71 13.68 -17.56
C GLY A 117 -0.70 14.82 -18.58
N SER A 118 -0.76 16.05 -18.08
CA SER A 118 -1.21 17.29 -18.74
C SER A 118 -0.37 17.83 -19.91
N CYS A 119 0.39 16.99 -20.60
CA CYS A 119 1.03 17.39 -21.86
C CYS A 119 -0.09 17.83 -22.82
N GLY A 120 -0.01 19.07 -23.30
CA GLY A 120 -1.13 19.89 -23.78
C GLY A 120 -2.21 19.16 -24.58
N ALA A 121 -3.44 19.65 -24.46
CA ALA A 121 -4.76 19.10 -24.83
C ALA A 121 -4.98 18.37 -26.19
N TRP A 122 -3.95 18.00 -26.96
CA TRP A 122 -4.05 17.58 -28.35
C TRP A 122 -3.61 16.14 -28.65
N LEU A 123 -3.12 15.34 -27.69
CA LEU A 123 -2.95 13.89 -27.91
C LEU A 123 -2.93 13.08 -26.60
N LYS A 124 -4.11 12.62 -26.15
CA LYS A 124 -4.24 11.64 -25.06
C LYS A 124 -4.25 10.23 -25.63
N THR A 125 -3.38 9.36 -25.14
CA THR A 125 -3.26 8.00 -25.66
C THR A 125 -3.33 7.00 -24.55
N TYR A 126 -4.23 6.04 -24.73
CA TYR A 126 -4.64 5.10 -23.70
C TYR A 126 -4.02 3.73 -23.97
N LEU A 127 -3.53 3.08 -22.92
CA LEU A 127 -3.24 1.66 -23.01
C LEU A 127 -4.55 0.92 -23.27
N SER A 128 -4.62 0.19 -24.39
CA SER A 128 -5.87 -0.43 -24.81
C SER A 128 -5.66 -1.89 -25.16
N VAL A 129 -6.52 -2.75 -24.60
CA VAL A 129 -6.55 -4.17 -24.94
C VAL A 129 -7.07 -4.32 -26.37
N SER A 130 -6.35 -5.07 -27.20
CA SER A 130 -6.72 -5.35 -28.59
C SER A 130 -7.19 -6.78 -28.80
N GLU A 131 -6.69 -7.72 -28.01
CA GLU A 131 -6.96 -9.15 -28.18
C GLU A 131 -6.86 -9.87 -26.83
N ILE A 132 -7.69 -10.88 -26.63
CA ILE A 132 -7.70 -11.71 -25.41
C ILE A 132 -7.69 -13.18 -25.82
N HIS A 133 -6.91 -13.99 -25.09
CA HIS A 133 -6.79 -15.42 -25.27
C HIS A 133 -6.79 -16.15 -23.92
N ILE A 134 -7.21 -17.40 -23.91
CA ILE A 134 -7.20 -18.28 -22.73
C ILE A 134 -6.41 -19.54 -23.09
N THR A 135 -5.41 -19.87 -22.27
CA THR A 135 -4.55 -21.04 -22.50
C THR A 135 -4.46 -21.90 -21.25
N GLU A 136 -4.78 -23.20 -21.40
CA GLU A 136 -4.49 -24.20 -20.37
C GLU A 136 -3.03 -24.68 -20.49
N CYS A 137 -2.35 -24.81 -19.37
CA CYS A 137 -0.95 -25.22 -19.29
C CYS A 137 -0.78 -26.31 -18.22
N LEU A 138 0.11 -27.27 -18.47
CA LEU A 138 0.29 -28.44 -17.61
C LEU A 138 0.92 -28.11 -16.25
N VAL A 139 1.76 -27.09 -16.19
CA VAL A 139 2.41 -26.60 -14.97
C VAL A 139 2.16 -25.10 -14.90
N ASP A 140 1.87 -24.56 -13.72
CA ASP A 140 1.69 -23.11 -13.58
C ASP A 140 2.96 -22.38 -14.05
N PRO A 141 2.87 -21.41 -14.99
CA PRO A 141 4.02 -20.61 -15.41
C PRO A 141 4.73 -19.89 -14.28
N TRP A 142 4.06 -19.67 -13.14
CA TRP A 142 4.69 -19.16 -11.93
C TRP A 142 5.79 -20.09 -11.39
N LEU A 143 5.61 -21.43 -11.47
CA LEU A 143 6.57 -22.42 -10.97
C LEU A 143 7.80 -22.58 -11.87
N ILE A 144 7.65 -22.40 -13.19
CA ILE A 144 8.76 -22.54 -14.15
C ILE A 144 8.68 -21.44 -15.22
N PRO A 145 8.95 -20.15 -14.87
CA PRO A 145 8.72 -19.03 -15.77
C PRO A 145 9.51 -19.11 -17.08
N SER A 146 10.75 -19.61 -17.01
CA SER A 146 11.65 -19.72 -18.15
C SER A 146 11.19 -20.75 -19.19
N MET A 147 10.63 -21.89 -18.78
CA MET A 147 10.16 -22.94 -19.69
C MET A 147 8.69 -22.79 -20.07
N ALA A 148 7.85 -22.28 -19.17
CA ALA A 148 6.42 -22.16 -19.43
C ALA A 148 6.10 -21.14 -20.52
N SER A 149 6.93 -20.10 -20.70
CA SER A 149 6.76 -19.13 -21.77
C SER A 149 6.80 -19.77 -23.18
N GLU A 150 7.54 -20.86 -23.37
CA GLU A 150 7.67 -21.54 -24.67
C GLU A 150 6.50 -22.47 -24.99
N PHE A 151 5.84 -23.05 -23.98
CA PHE A 151 4.78 -24.06 -24.16
C PHE A 151 3.37 -23.56 -23.85
N CYS A 152 3.23 -22.46 -23.11
CA CYS A 152 1.96 -22.03 -22.54
C CYS A 152 1.53 -20.63 -22.96
N THR A 153 2.41 -19.88 -23.64
CA THR A 153 2.04 -18.63 -24.31
C THR A 153 1.27 -18.95 -25.58
N PRO A 154 0.19 -18.21 -25.90
CA PRO A 154 -0.51 -18.40 -27.17
C PRO A 154 0.44 -18.17 -28.36
N PRO A 155 0.23 -18.85 -29.50
CA PRO A 155 1.06 -18.65 -30.68
C PRO A 155 1.01 -17.20 -31.16
N SER A 156 2.16 -16.70 -31.64
CA SER A 156 2.29 -15.35 -32.20
C SER A 156 3.24 -15.33 -33.38
N THR A 157 2.97 -14.47 -34.36
CA THR A 157 3.91 -14.11 -35.43
C THR A 157 4.59 -12.77 -35.13
N LYS A 158 5.74 -12.49 -35.74
CA LYS A 158 6.40 -11.17 -35.62
C LYS A 158 5.50 -10.05 -36.11
N GLU A 159 4.70 -10.33 -37.14
CA GLU A 159 3.70 -9.41 -37.68
C GLU A 159 2.57 -9.14 -36.69
N ASP A 160 2.10 -10.16 -35.97
CA ASP A 160 1.09 -10.01 -34.92
C ASP A 160 1.63 -9.19 -33.75
N ASP A 161 2.82 -9.52 -33.24
CA ASP A 161 3.45 -8.76 -32.15
C ASP A 161 3.70 -7.31 -32.57
N ALA A 162 4.13 -7.06 -33.81
CA ALA A 162 4.34 -5.71 -34.34
C ALA A 162 3.05 -4.89 -34.47
N LYS A 163 1.90 -5.54 -34.68
CA LYS A 163 0.60 -4.86 -34.82
C LYS A 163 -0.10 -4.74 -33.48
N LYS A 164 -0.36 -5.86 -32.83
CA LYS A 164 -1.24 -5.97 -31.67
C LYS A 164 -0.52 -5.86 -30.33
N GLY A 165 0.81 -5.92 -30.33
CA GLY A 165 1.62 -6.05 -29.11
C GLY A 165 1.88 -7.51 -28.77
N LYS A 166 2.82 -7.72 -27.83
CA LYS A 166 3.12 -9.07 -27.33
C LYS A 166 2.02 -9.56 -26.40
N TRP A 167 1.95 -10.87 -26.23
CA TRP A 167 1.10 -11.48 -25.22
C TRP A 167 1.57 -11.11 -23.80
N VAL A 168 0.65 -10.57 -23.02
CA VAL A 168 0.79 -10.28 -21.59
C VAL A 168 -0.05 -11.30 -20.83
N ARG A 169 0.54 -11.93 -19.81
CA ARG A 169 -0.16 -12.89 -18.95
C ARG A 169 -0.70 -12.19 -17.72
N VAL A 170 -1.99 -12.35 -17.43
CA VAL A 170 -2.54 -12.05 -16.12
C VAL A 170 -1.98 -13.09 -15.15
N GLU A 171 -1.29 -12.65 -14.10
CA GLU A 171 -0.50 -13.55 -13.25
C GLU A 171 -1.36 -14.65 -12.60
N ARG A 172 -2.60 -14.32 -12.25
CA ARG A 172 -3.54 -15.19 -11.53
C ARG A 172 -4.17 -16.26 -12.40
N ASN A 173 -4.18 -17.47 -11.85
CA ASN A 173 -4.68 -18.68 -12.48
C ASN A 173 -6.18 -18.90 -12.18
N LEU A 174 -7.00 -18.98 -13.23
CA LEU A 174 -8.45 -19.19 -13.11
C LEU A 174 -8.84 -20.56 -12.48
N LYS A 175 -7.93 -21.54 -12.47
CA LYS A 175 -8.13 -22.89 -11.94
C LYS A 175 -7.36 -23.18 -10.65
N LEU A 176 -6.81 -22.16 -9.99
CA LEU A 176 -5.93 -22.32 -8.82
C LEU A 176 -6.49 -23.28 -7.75
N GLN A 177 -7.79 -23.20 -7.46
CA GLN A 177 -8.44 -23.99 -6.40
C GLN A 177 -8.90 -25.40 -6.81
N VAL A 178 -8.79 -25.74 -8.09
CA VAL A 178 -9.56 -26.84 -8.70
C VAL A 178 -8.72 -27.75 -9.61
N SER A 179 -7.53 -27.33 -10.03
CA SER A 179 -6.66 -28.14 -10.87
C SER A 179 -5.18 -27.84 -10.62
N MET A 180 -4.33 -28.85 -10.76
CA MET A 180 -2.87 -28.66 -10.86
C MET A 180 -2.46 -28.02 -12.20
N LYS A 181 -3.31 -28.10 -13.22
CA LYS A 181 -3.12 -27.38 -14.47
C LYS A 181 -3.52 -25.93 -14.28
N SER A 182 -2.76 -25.02 -14.87
CA SER A 182 -3.13 -23.61 -14.88
C SER A 182 -4.03 -23.28 -16.07
N LEU A 183 -4.97 -22.37 -15.85
CA LEU A 183 -5.76 -21.75 -16.91
C LEU A 183 -5.46 -20.25 -16.88
N ASN A 184 -4.67 -19.82 -17.85
CA ASN A 184 -4.08 -18.49 -17.88
C ASN A 184 -4.86 -17.58 -18.82
N VAL A 185 -5.05 -16.33 -18.39
CA VAL A 185 -5.58 -15.27 -19.23
C VAL A 185 -4.41 -14.53 -19.85
N TYR A 186 -4.45 -14.39 -21.17
CA TYR A 186 -3.51 -13.58 -21.93
C TYR A 186 -4.26 -12.46 -22.64
N TYR A 187 -3.69 -11.28 -22.67
CA TYR A 187 -4.17 -10.20 -23.50
C TYR A 187 -3.02 -9.53 -24.25
N ARG A 188 -3.36 -8.75 -25.28
CA ARG A 188 -2.41 -7.89 -25.97
C ARG A 188 -2.82 -6.45 -25.84
N SER A 189 -1.83 -5.60 -25.61
CA SER A 189 -2.04 -4.16 -25.57
C SER A 189 -1.26 -3.46 -26.68
N THR A 190 -1.90 -2.46 -27.28
CA THR A 190 -1.32 -1.69 -28.38
C THR A 190 -1.61 -0.20 -28.23
N ARG A 191 -0.69 0.63 -28.73
CA ARG A 191 -0.89 2.08 -28.93
C ARG A 191 -1.31 2.41 -30.36
N ARG A 192 -1.42 1.42 -31.24
CA ARG A 192 -1.80 1.66 -32.63
C ARG A 192 -3.23 2.16 -32.75
N HIS A 193 -3.43 3.18 -33.56
CA HIS A 193 -4.76 3.78 -33.73
C HIS A 193 -5.61 3.12 -34.82
N ASP A 194 -5.05 2.18 -35.59
CA ASP A 194 -5.67 1.52 -36.75
C ASP A 194 -6.14 0.09 -36.48
N ILE A 195 -6.18 -0.33 -35.22
CA ILE A 195 -6.60 -1.67 -34.79
C ILE A 195 -7.89 -1.56 -33.96
N PRO A 196 -8.89 -2.43 -34.18
CA PRO A 196 -10.07 -2.49 -33.33
C PRO A 196 -9.70 -2.79 -31.87
N LEU A 197 -10.26 -2.03 -30.94
CA LEU A 197 -9.95 -2.12 -29.51
C LEU A 197 -11.11 -2.76 -28.74
N VAL A 198 -10.77 -3.47 -27.66
CA VAL A 198 -11.74 -4.14 -26.81
C VAL A 198 -12.50 -3.11 -25.97
N THR A 199 -13.82 -3.16 -26.03
CA THR A 199 -14.73 -2.22 -25.34
C THR A 199 -15.72 -2.91 -24.40
N GLU A 200 -15.86 -4.22 -24.53
CA GLU A 200 -16.79 -5.02 -23.74
C GLU A 200 -16.28 -6.45 -23.58
N ILE A 201 -16.53 -7.04 -22.41
CA ILE A 201 -16.20 -8.42 -22.06
C ILE A 201 -17.43 -9.07 -21.41
N ARG A 202 -17.76 -10.29 -21.84
CA ARG A 202 -18.82 -11.11 -21.26
C ARG A 202 -18.36 -12.56 -21.09
N VAL A 203 -18.89 -13.22 -20.07
CA VAL A 203 -18.75 -14.67 -19.88
C VAL A 203 -20.13 -15.28 -20.07
N LEU A 204 -20.27 -16.18 -21.03
CA LEU A 204 -21.56 -16.77 -21.41
C LEU A 204 -21.47 -18.30 -21.47
N PRO A 205 -22.54 -19.02 -21.11
CA PRO A 205 -22.67 -20.46 -21.36
C PRO A 205 -22.48 -20.82 -22.84
N GLU A 206 -22.10 -22.07 -23.12
CA GLU A 206 -21.77 -22.57 -24.47
C GLU A 206 -22.89 -22.34 -25.49
N LYS A 207 -24.14 -22.43 -25.05
CA LYS A 207 -25.34 -22.31 -25.88
C LYS A 207 -25.82 -20.87 -26.07
N GLU A 208 -25.21 -19.92 -25.37
CA GLU A 208 -25.58 -18.51 -25.42
C GLU A 208 -24.64 -17.71 -26.32
N THR A 209 -25.16 -16.60 -26.84
CA THR A 209 -24.39 -15.63 -27.64
C THR A 209 -24.64 -14.22 -27.12
N PRO A 210 -23.67 -13.29 -27.26
CA PRO A 210 -23.86 -11.92 -26.81
C PRO A 210 -25.06 -11.27 -27.49
N SER A 211 -25.88 -10.57 -26.71
CA SER A 211 -27.01 -9.78 -27.22
C SER A 211 -26.82 -8.28 -26.92
N PRO A 212 -26.97 -7.39 -27.92
CA PRO A 212 -27.19 -7.70 -29.35
C PRO A 212 -25.96 -8.31 -30.01
N PHE A 213 -26.17 -9.32 -30.86
CA PHE A 213 -25.09 -9.99 -31.58
C PHE A 213 -24.61 -9.15 -32.78
N SER A 214 -23.31 -9.18 -33.04
CA SER A 214 -22.67 -8.55 -34.19
C SER A 214 -21.39 -9.31 -34.55
N HIS A 215 -20.89 -9.12 -35.77
CA HIS A 215 -19.64 -9.75 -36.21
C HIS A 215 -18.39 -9.27 -35.43
N SER A 216 -18.51 -8.18 -34.67
CA SER A 216 -17.44 -7.63 -33.83
C SER A 216 -17.26 -8.37 -32.50
N TRP A 217 -18.17 -9.31 -32.17
CA TRP A 217 -18.03 -10.18 -31.02
C TRP A 217 -17.15 -11.38 -31.35
N ILE A 218 -16.12 -11.59 -30.55
CA ILE A 218 -15.15 -12.65 -30.71
C ILE A 218 -15.28 -13.63 -29.55
N LYS A 219 -15.57 -14.90 -29.86
CA LYS A 219 -15.57 -16.00 -28.89
C LYS A 219 -14.14 -16.51 -28.71
N VAL A 220 -13.62 -16.50 -27.48
CA VAL A 220 -12.33 -17.12 -27.18
C VAL A 220 -12.49 -18.64 -27.22
N ALA A 221 -11.56 -19.33 -27.86
CA ALA A 221 -11.72 -20.75 -28.22
C ALA A 221 -11.76 -21.70 -27.02
N HIS A 222 -11.02 -21.40 -25.95
CA HIS A 222 -10.93 -22.26 -24.78
C HIS A 222 -11.99 -21.91 -23.73
N PRO A 223 -12.70 -22.90 -23.14
CA PRO A 223 -13.64 -22.65 -22.06
C PRO A 223 -12.95 -22.16 -20.77
N LEU A 224 -13.65 -21.37 -19.97
CA LEU A 224 -13.13 -20.75 -18.74
C LEU A 224 -13.26 -21.64 -17.51
N ASN A 225 -14.28 -22.49 -17.47
CA ASN A 225 -14.58 -23.32 -16.30
C ASN A 225 -14.04 -24.75 -16.47
N PRO A 226 -13.51 -25.37 -15.40
CA PRO A 226 -13.06 -26.76 -15.44
C PRO A 226 -14.21 -27.77 -15.35
N PHE A 227 -15.32 -27.42 -14.69
CA PHE A 227 -16.42 -28.31 -14.38
C PHE A 227 -17.77 -27.63 -14.64
N GLY A 228 -18.82 -28.42 -14.86
CA GLY A 228 -20.18 -27.94 -15.12
C GLY A 228 -20.42 -27.58 -16.59
N GLU A 229 -21.46 -26.79 -16.84
CA GLU A 229 -21.77 -26.27 -18.19
C GLU A 229 -20.64 -25.36 -18.67
N LYS A 230 -20.10 -25.62 -19.86
CA LYS A 230 -18.98 -24.84 -20.40
C LYS A 230 -19.36 -23.37 -20.57
N ARG A 231 -18.47 -22.49 -20.17
CA ARG A 231 -18.56 -21.03 -20.29
C ARG A 231 -17.40 -20.53 -21.12
N TYR A 232 -17.68 -19.54 -21.96
CA TYR A 232 -16.70 -18.96 -22.88
C TYR A 232 -16.60 -17.46 -22.67
N LEU A 233 -15.37 -16.95 -22.79
CA LEU A 233 -15.12 -15.53 -22.86
C LEU A 233 -15.54 -15.02 -24.24
N TRP A 234 -16.32 -13.95 -24.24
CA TRP A 234 -16.63 -13.15 -25.40
C TRP A 234 -16.12 -11.74 -25.17
N TYR A 235 -15.49 -11.15 -26.17
CA TYR A 235 -15.14 -9.74 -26.14
C TYR A 235 -15.54 -9.05 -27.43
N LYS A 236 -15.85 -7.76 -27.33
CA LYS A 236 -16.26 -6.93 -28.47
C LYS A 236 -15.13 -5.99 -28.86
N ALA A 237 -14.66 -6.11 -30.10
CA ALA A 237 -13.69 -5.20 -30.70
C ALA A 237 -14.22 -4.72 -32.06
N GLU A 238 -14.73 -3.48 -32.09
CA GLU A 238 -15.43 -2.93 -33.25
C GLU A 238 -14.73 -1.69 -33.81
N LYS A 239 -14.55 -0.66 -32.96
CA LYS A 239 -13.98 0.62 -33.37
C LYS A 239 -12.47 0.62 -33.19
N THR A 240 -11.76 1.24 -34.14
CA THR A 240 -10.36 1.62 -33.93
C THR A 240 -10.30 2.89 -33.08
N TRP A 241 -9.14 3.20 -32.50
CA TRP A 241 -8.97 4.46 -31.78
C TRP A 241 -9.36 5.67 -32.64
N ARG A 242 -9.04 5.66 -33.95
CA ARG A 242 -9.36 6.74 -34.90
C ARG A 242 -10.86 6.96 -35.04
N ASP A 243 -11.65 5.91 -34.93
CA ASP A 243 -13.11 5.95 -35.11
C ASP A 243 -13.86 6.32 -33.82
N MET A 244 -13.17 6.28 -32.67
CA MET A 244 -13.76 6.64 -31.37
C MET A 244 -13.74 8.16 -31.16
N THR A 245 -14.77 8.68 -30.50
CA THR A 245 -14.78 10.05 -29.97
C THR A 245 -13.90 10.16 -28.71
N ASP A 246 -13.54 11.37 -28.30
CA ASP A 246 -12.75 11.56 -27.06
C ASP A 246 -13.47 11.08 -25.80
N ALA A 247 -14.81 11.12 -25.78
CA ALA A 247 -15.60 10.56 -24.69
C ALA A 247 -15.45 9.03 -24.65
N GLU A 248 -15.66 8.36 -25.79
CA GLU A 248 -15.53 6.90 -25.91
C GLU A 248 -14.11 6.43 -25.57
N ARG A 249 -13.07 7.16 -26.00
CA ARG A 249 -11.68 6.84 -25.65
C ARG A 249 -11.42 6.89 -24.14
N LYS A 250 -12.13 7.75 -23.41
CA LYS A 250 -11.98 7.88 -21.96
C LYS A 250 -12.79 6.86 -21.17
N SER A 251 -13.98 6.49 -21.65
CA SER A 251 -14.95 5.70 -20.89
C SER A 251 -15.12 4.26 -21.36
N ASP A 252 -14.84 3.96 -22.63
CA ASP A 252 -15.34 2.73 -23.24
C ASP A 252 -14.26 1.65 -23.42
N LEU A 253 -12.99 2.06 -23.44
CA LEU A 253 -11.86 1.15 -23.65
C LEU A 253 -11.62 0.27 -22.43
N ILE A 254 -11.39 -1.02 -22.67
CA ILE A 254 -10.84 -1.92 -21.65
C ILE A 254 -9.33 -1.72 -21.63
N THR A 255 -8.82 -1.31 -20.48
CA THR A 255 -7.39 -0.97 -20.32
C THR A 255 -6.60 -2.06 -19.63
N GLU A 256 -7.24 -2.87 -18.77
CA GLU A 256 -6.59 -3.91 -17.98
C GLU A 256 -7.56 -5.04 -17.62
N ILE A 257 -7.04 -6.26 -17.42
CA ILE A 257 -7.79 -7.46 -17.02
C ILE A 257 -7.10 -8.10 -15.80
N ASP A 258 -7.90 -8.51 -14.82
CA ASP A 258 -7.42 -9.19 -13.62
C ASP A 258 -8.39 -10.33 -13.23
N VAL A 259 -7.98 -11.18 -12.30
CA VAL A 259 -8.80 -12.24 -11.71
C VAL A 259 -9.05 -11.90 -10.24
N LEU A 260 -10.30 -12.05 -9.81
CA LEU A 260 -10.71 -11.94 -8.42
C LEU A 260 -11.14 -13.31 -7.90
N PHE A 261 -10.69 -13.65 -6.70
CA PHE A 261 -11.17 -14.79 -5.93
C PHE A 261 -12.10 -14.30 -4.82
N GLY A 262 -13.20 -15.02 -4.59
CA GLY A 262 -14.21 -14.62 -3.60
C GLY A 262 -15.37 -13.83 -4.22
N SER A 263 -16.39 -13.57 -3.41
CA SER A 263 -17.64 -12.91 -3.80
C SER A 263 -17.63 -11.39 -3.61
N ASP A 264 -16.57 -10.84 -3.05
CA ASP A 264 -16.44 -9.42 -2.74
C ASP A 264 -16.18 -8.53 -3.97
N GLN A 265 -15.93 -7.24 -3.72
CA GLN A 265 -15.64 -6.27 -4.76
C GLN A 265 -14.21 -6.44 -5.29
N PRO A 266 -14.00 -6.24 -6.60
CA PRO A 266 -12.67 -6.25 -7.18
C PRO A 266 -11.88 -4.99 -6.77
N TRP A 267 -10.59 -5.00 -7.12
CA TRP A 267 -9.69 -3.86 -6.92
C TRP A 267 -10.27 -2.54 -7.45
N TYR A 268 -9.87 -1.41 -6.86
CA TYR A 268 -10.40 -0.09 -7.25
C TYR A 268 -10.29 0.16 -8.76
N GLY A 269 -11.42 0.55 -9.36
CA GLY A 269 -11.57 0.84 -10.78
C GLY A 269 -11.88 -0.38 -11.66
N PHE A 270 -11.76 -1.60 -11.12
CA PHE A 270 -12.15 -2.83 -11.80
C PHE A 270 -13.64 -3.13 -11.61
N GLU A 271 -14.21 -3.83 -12.57
CA GLU A 271 -15.57 -4.34 -12.56
C GLU A 271 -15.55 -5.84 -12.82
N ARG A 272 -16.47 -6.60 -12.21
CA ARG A 272 -16.64 -8.03 -12.49
C ARG A 272 -17.39 -8.23 -13.81
N VAL A 273 -17.02 -9.27 -14.55
CA VAL A 273 -17.90 -9.78 -15.61
C VAL A 273 -19.23 -10.27 -15.00
N GLN A 274 -20.29 -10.31 -15.81
CA GLN A 274 -21.65 -10.63 -15.36
C GLN A 274 -21.78 -12.04 -14.75
N GLN A 275 -20.99 -13.00 -15.22
CA GLN A 275 -21.02 -14.39 -14.78
C GLN A 275 -19.63 -14.84 -14.33
N ALA A 276 -19.54 -15.48 -13.17
CA ALA A 276 -18.30 -16.05 -12.67
C ALA A 276 -17.71 -17.07 -13.67
N THR A 277 -16.38 -17.16 -13.71
CA THR A 277 -15.71 -18.24 -14.47
C THR A 277 -15.84 -19.57 -13.74
N TYR A 278 -15.95 -19.53 -12.42
CA TYR A 278 -16.26 -20.67 -11.56
C TYR A 278 -17.14 -20.19 -10.41
N ASP A 279 -18.28 -20.85 -10.16
CA ASP A 279 -19.25 -20.41 -9.15
C ASP A 279 -18.82 -20.71 -7.71
N GLY A 280 -17.68 -21.36 -7.50
CA GLY A 280 -17.27 -21.85 -6.18
C GLY A 280 -17.97 -23.16 -5.81
N GLY A 281 -17.80 -23.58 -4.56
CA GLY A 281 -18.52 -24.70 -3.97
C GLY A 281 -17.75 -25.40 -2.85
N GLY A 282 -18.43 -25.67 -1.74
CA GLY A 282 -17.80 -26.20 -0.53
C GLY A 282 -16.75 -25.22 0.01
N PRO A 283 -15.48 -25.62 0.20
CA PRO A 283 -14.41 -24.74 0.70
C PRO A 283 -13.80 -23.84 -0.40
N ARG A 284 -14.33 -23.85 -1.63
CA ARG A 284 -13.75 -23.13 -2.76
C ARG A 284 -14.52 -21.86 -3.06
N GLU A 285 -13.77 -20.79 -3.24
CA GLU A 285 -14.28 -19.47 -3.56
C GLU A 285 -14.65 -19.35 -5.04
N PRO A 286 -15.68 -18.55 -5.38
CA PRO A 286 -15.97 -18.22 -6.76
C PRO A 286 -14.79 -17.48 -7.40
N VAL A 287 -14.63 -17.64 -8.71
CA VAL A 287 -13.58 -17.01 -9.51
C VAL A 287 -14.22 -16.11 -10.53
N TRP A 288 -13.75 -14.87 -10.61
CA TRP A 288 -14.27 -13.86 -11.51
C TRP A 288 -13.17 -13.34 -12.42
N LEU A 289 -13.51 -13.14 -13.70
CA LEU A 289 -12.76 -12.19 -14.51
C LEU A 289 -13.18 -10.79 -14.13
N THR A 290 -12.21 -9.90 -14.04
CA THR A 290 -12.41 -8.50 -13.75
C THR A 290 -11.69 -7.66 -14.78
N TYR A 291 -12.19 -6.48 -15.06
CA TYR A 291 -11.59 -5.59 -16.04
C TYR A 291 -11.71 -4.14 -15.61
N ARG A 292 -10.73 -3.32 -16.00
CA ARG A 292 -10.80 -1.87 -15.87
C ARG A 292 -11.30 -1.29 -17.18
N LYS A 293 -12.41 -0.56 -17.09
CA LYS A 293 -13.01 0.14 -18.22
C LYS A 293 -12.80 1.65 -18.06
N GLY A 294 -12.22 2.27 -19.07
CA GLY A 294 -11.81 3.66 -19.06
C GLY A 294 -10.66 3.96 -18.11
N VAL A 295 -10.32 5.25 -18.02
CA VAL A 295 -9.26 5.73 -17.12
C VAL A 295 -9.86 6.13 -15.78
N LYS A 296 -9.59 5.31 -14.75
CA LYS A 296 -10.06 5.50 -13.38
C LYS A 296 -8.85 5.57 -12.44
N PRO A 297 -8.15 6.72 -12.37
CA PRO A 297 -7.04 6.88 -11.45
C PRO A 297 -7.59 6.88 -10.01
N PRO A 298 -6.94 6.17 -9.07
CA PRO A 298 -7.29 6.25 -7.65
C PRO A 298 -7.23 7.72 -7.17
N PRO A 299 -8.26 8.25 -6.49
CA PRO A 299 -8.19 9.59 -5.94
C PRO A 299 -7.12 9.64 -4.85
N ARG A 300 -6.31 10.70 -4.89
CA ARG A 300 -5.25 10.95 -3.90
C ARG A 300 -5.85 11.44 -2.59
N ALA A 301 -5.23 11.10 -1.47
CA ALA A 301 -5.58 11.65 -0.18
C ALA A 301 -5.33 13.18 -0.15
N PRO A 302 -6.27 13.99 0.38
CA PRO A 302 -5.93 15.35 0.76
C PRO A 302 -4.81 15.35 1.83
N PRO A 303 -3.97 16.39 1.88
CA PRO A 303 -2.96 16.51 2.92
C PRO A 303 -3.63 16.60 4.30
N LEU A 304 -3.03 15.97 5.31
CA LEU A 304 -3.57 15.98 6.67
C LEU A 304 -3.47 17.38 7.28
N HIS A 305 -4.60 17.87 7.79
CA HIS A 305 -4.66 19.17 8.44
C HIS A 305 -5.65 19.18 9.60
N PHE A 306 -5.40 20.04 10.58
CA PHE A 306 -6.38 20.37 11.60
C PHE A 306 -7.53 21.15 10.97
N SER A 307 -8.70 21.10 11.60
CA SER A 307 -9.77 22.04 11.33
C SER A 307 -9.37 23.46 11.74
N ARG A 308 -10.14 24.46 11.29
CA ARG A 308 -9.93 25.87 11.68
C ARG A 308 -10.15 26.15 13.17
N ASP A 309 -10.84 25.26 13.88
CA ASP A 309 -11.00 25.30 15.34
C ASP A 309 -9.96 24.43 16.08
N GLY A 310 -8.94 23.94 15.38
CA GLY A 310 -7.81 23.24 15.97
C GLY A 310 -8.11 21.80 16.41
N LYS A 311 -9.04 21.12 15.73
CA LYS A 311 -9.39 19.72 15.97
C LYS A 311 -8.89 18.80 14.87
N PHE A 312 -8.56 17.57 15.25
CA PHE A 312 -8.20 16.49 14.36
C PHE A 312 -8.54 15.16 15.03
N LYS A 313 -9.33 14.31 14.38
CA LYS A 313 -9.78 13.04 14.94
C LYS A 313 -9.19 11.86 14.19
N ILE A 314 -8.60 10.93 14.93
CA ILE A 314 -8.06 9.67 14.42
C ILE A 314 -8.91 8.51 14.94
N MET A 315 -9.34 7.62 14.04
CA MET A 315 -9.90 6.32 14.42
C MET A 315 -8.87 5.22 14.15
N GLN A 316 -8.53 4.46 15.18
CA GLN A 316 -7.68 3.28 15.07
C GLN A 316 -8.55 2.05 14.78
N ILE A 317 -8.19 1.30 13.75
CA ILE A 317 -8.79 0.02 13.40
C ILE A 317 -7.69 -1.04 13.49
N ALA A 318 -7.84 -1.99 14.39
CA ALA A 318 -6.88 -3.08 14.58
C ALA A 318 -7.50 -4.42 14.18
N ASP A 319 -6.66 -5.31 13.64
CA ASP A 319 -6.91 -6.75 13.57
C ASP A 319 -8.22 -7.12 12.86
N LEU A 320 -8.32 -6.75 11.57
CA LEU A 320 -9.49 -7.07 10.77
C LEU A 320 -9.58 -8.55 10.42
N HIS A 321 -8.45 -9.21 10.17
CA HIS A 321 -8.37 -10.62 9.79
C HIS A 321 -9.33 -10.98 8.66
N TYR A 322 -9.32 -10.22 7.57
CA TYR A 322 -10.12 -10.59 6.39
C TYR A 322 -9.45 -11.73 5.63
N SER A 323 -10.26 -12.57 5.00
CA SER A 323 -9.83 -13.71 4.20
C SER A 323 -10.24 -13.54 2.74
N VAL A 324 -9.85 -14.44 1.85
CA VAL A 324 -10.38 -14.44 0.47
C VAL A 324 -11.90 -14.68 0.47
N SER A 325 -12.36 -15.58 1.36
CA SER A 325 -13.78 -15.80 1.59
C SER A 325 -14.41 -14.63 2.37
N VAL A 326 -15.73 -14.58 2.46
CA VAL A 326 -16.47 -13.62 3.32
C VAL A 326 -16.36 -13.94 4.81
N GLY A 327 -15.59 -14.98 5.18
CA GLY A 327 -15.24 -15.32 6.54
C GLY A 327 -16.35 -15.97 7.37
N THR A 328 -15.94 -16.63 8.45
CA THR A 328 -16.81 -17.13 9.52
C THR A 328 -16.48 -16.37 10.80
N CYS A 329 -17.51 -16.02 11.57
CA CYS A 329 -17.30 -15.24 12.77
C CYS A 329 -16.51 -16.03 13.82
N ARG A 330 -15.66 -15.32 14.57
CA ARG A 330 -14.93 -15.87 15.71
C ARG A 330 -15.47 -15.29 17.01
N ASP A 331 -15.46 -16.13 18.04
CA ASP A 331 -15.63 -15.74 19.45
C ASP A 331 -16.83 -14.83 19.74
N THR A 332 -17.97 -15.10 19.10
CA THR A 332 -19.21 -14.33 19.22
C THR A 332 -20.41 -15.21 19.57
N ILE A 333 -21.41 -14.62 20.22
CA ILE A 333 -22.69 -15.26 20.54
C ILE A 333 -23.67 -15.28 19.36
N LEU A 334 -23.36 -14.56 18.28
CA LEU A 334 -24.21 -14.52 17.09
C LEU A 334 -24.33 -15.92 16.48
N SER A 335 -25.57 -16.39 16.28
CA SER A 335 -25.83 -17.72 15.71
C SER A 335 -27.14 -17.74 14.90
N PRO A 336 -27.11 -18.09 13.60
CA PRO A 336 -25.91 -18.31 12.80
C PRO A 336 -25.17 -16.99 12.54
N CYS A 337 -23.83 -17.02 12.62
CA CYS A 337 -22.99 -15.89 12.21
C CYS A 337 -22.22 -16.30 10.96
N THR A 338 -22.67 -15.80 9.82
CA THR A 338 -22.10 -16.04 8.48
C THR A 338 -21.65 -14.72 7.89
N GLU A 339 -20.62 -14.75 7.05
CA GLU A 339 -20.11 -13.55 6.35
C GLU A 339 -19.54 -12.51 7.32
N SER A 340 -18.58 -12.92 8.14
CA SER A 340 -17.98 -12.06 9.19
C SER A 340 -17.35 -10.78 8.63
N ASP A 341 -16.82 -10.81 7.41
CA ASP A 341 -16.26 -9.62 6.75
C ASP A 341 -17.37 -8.60 6.45
N ASN A 342 -18.56 -9.04 6.05
CA ASN A 342 -19.72 -8.17 5.80
C ASN A 342 -20.26 -7.56 7.08
N LEU A 343 -20.35 -8.36 8.16
CA LEU A 343 -20.73 -7.85 9.48
C LEU A 343 -19.73 -6.81 9.99
N THR A 344 -18.44 -7.10 9.83
CA THR A 344 -17.37 -6.17 10.21
C THR A 344 -17.42 -4.89 9.39
N THR A 345 -17.61 -4.99 8.06
CA THR A 345 -17.74 -3.82 7.18
C THR A 345 -18.96 -2.97 7.54
N THR A 346 -20.07 -3.60 7.93
CA THR A 346 -21.29 -2.92 8.39
C THR A 346 -21.04 -2.18 9.72
N LEU A 347 -20.38 -2.84 10.67
CA LEU A 347 -19.98 -2.25 11.94
C LEU A 347 -19.04 -1.05 11.72
N LEU A 348 -17.97 -1.24 10.94
CA LEU A 348 -17.03 -0.19 10.58
C LEU A 348 -17.73 1.01 9.94
N SER A 349 -18.58 0.75 8.94
CA SER A 349 -19.34 1.80 8.25
C SER A 349 -20.16 2.64 9.23
N ARG A 350 -20.91 1.99 10.13
CA ARG A 350 -21.72 2.68 11.13
C ARG A 350 -20.86 3.50 12.10
N VAL A 351 -19.76 2.94 12.61
CA VAL A 351 -18.87 3.66 13.54
C VAL A 351 -18.20 4.85 12.85
N LEU A 352 -17.76 4.71 11.60
CA LEU A 352 -17.22 5.81 10.81
C LEU A 352 -18.25 6.93 10.60
N ASP A 353 -19.53 6.60 10.38
CA ASP A 353 -20.60 7.59 10.22
C ASP A 353 -20.93 8.34 11.51
N ILE A 354 -20.78 7.69 12.66
CA ILE A 354 -20.97 8.28 13.98
C ILE A 354 -19.77 9.14 14.37
N GLU A 355 -18.56 8.59 14.26
CA GLU A 355 -17.34 9.23 14.76
C GLU A 355 -16.80 10.31 13.82
N LYS A 356 -16.98 10.13 12.51
CA LYS A 356 -16.49 11.05 11.46
C LYS A 356 -15.03 11.45 11.67
N PRO A 357 -14.10 10.48 11.69
CA PRO A 357 -12.69 10.78 11.84
C PRO A 357 -12.15 11.54 10.63
N ASP A 358 -11.19 12.42 10.86
CA ASP A 358 -10.42 13.09 9.80
C ASP A 358 -9.37 12.15 9.19
N PHE A 359 -8.99 11.11 9.94
CA PHE A 359 -7.96 10.16 9.56
C PHE A 359 -8.17 8.78 10.18
N VAL A 360 -7.84 7.71 9.46
CA VAL A 360 -7.90 6.33 9.95
C VAL A 360 -6.52 5.69 9.94
N VAL A 361 -6.18 4.94 10.99
CA VAL A 361 -4.97 4.11 11.04
C VAL A 361 -5.35 2.65 11.20
N PHE A 362 -4.97 1.82 10.22
CA PHE A 362 -5.02 0.36 10.32
C PHE A 362 -3.75 -0.16 11.00
N THR A 363 -3.87 -0.75 12.20
CA THR A 363 -2.72 -1.10 13.06
C THR A 363 -2.26 -2.56 12.98
N GLY A 364 -2.22 -3.12 11.77
CA GLY A 364 -1.79 -4.50 11.47
C GLY A 364 -2.93 -5.51 11.40
N ASP A 365 -2.59 -6.70 10.92
CA ASP A 365 -3.47 -7.86 10.71
C ASP A 365 -4.76 -7.52 9.96
N GLN A 366 -4.60 -6.83 8.83
CA GLN A 366 -5.73 -6.61 7.92
C GLN A 366 -6.13 -7.93 7.24
N LEU A 367 -5.14 -8.77 6.94
CA LEU A 367 -5.30 -10.11 6.41
C LEU A 367 -5.26 -11.13 7.55
N ASN A 368 -6.04 -12.21 7.43
CA ASN A 368 -6.06 -13.24 8.47
C ASN A 368 -4.83 -14.17 8.45
N GLY A 369 -4.12 -14.26 7.33
CA GLY A 369 -3.11 -15.30 7.13
C GLY A 369 -3.69 -16.71 7.22
N GLN A 370 -2.91 -17.65 7.77
CA GLN A 370 -3.33 -19.02 8.10
C GLN A 370 -3.98 -19.80 6.93
N MET A 371 -3.44 -19.63 5.72
CA MET A 371 -3.92 -20.19 4.45
C MET A 371 -5.32 -19.72 4.04
N SER A 372 -5.87 -18.70 4.69
CA SER A 372 -7.19 -18.15 4.38
C SER A 372 -7.13 -16.88 3.53
N SER A 373 -5.95 -16.25 3.48
CA SER A 373 -5.63 -15.05 2.70
C SER A 373 -4.71 -15.40 1.52
N TRP A 374 -4.78 -16.64 1.05
CA TRP A 374 -3.96 -17.24 -0.03
C TRP A 374 -3.97 -16.49 -1.37
N ASP A 375 -4.85 -15.49 -1.54
CA ASP A 375 -4.74 -14.47 -2.57
C ASP A 375 -4.89 -13.08 -1.91
N GLU A 376 -3.77 -12.51 -1.50
CA GLU A 376 -3.70 -11.30 -0.69
C GLU A 376 -4.35 -10.13 -1.40
N ARG A 377 -4.23 -10.00 -2.73
CA ARG A 377 -4.84 -8.84 -3.41
C ARG A 377 -6.36 -8.93 -3.52
N SER A 378 -6.99 -10.11 -3.41
CA SER A 378 -8.45 -10.20 -3.25
C SER A 378 -8.88 -9.64 -1.88
N VAL A 379 -8.03 -9.80 -0.85
CA VAL A 379 -8.27 -9.24 0.49
C VAL A 379 -7.96 -7.74 0.54
N LEU A 380 -6.82 -7.32 -0.02
CA LEU A 380 -6.41 -5.92 -0.11
C LEU A 380 -7.43 -5.07 -0.89
N ALA A 381 -8.17 -5.67 -1.83
CA ALA A 381 -9.23 -5.00 -2.57
C ALA A 381 -10.43 -4.59 -1.69
N LYS A 382 -10.63 -5.21 -0.52
CA LYS A 382 -11.85 -5.03 0.28
C LYS A 382 -11.66 -4.42 1.67
N PHE A 383 -10.52 -4.63 2.35
CA PHE A 383 -10.40 -4.22 3.76
C PHE A 383 -10.58 -2.71 4.00
N ALA A 384 -10.05 -1.87 3.10
CA ALA A 384 -10.12 -0.41 3.20
C ALA A 384 -11.43 0.18 2.63
N LYS A 385 -12.37 -0.66 2.18
CA LYS A 385 -13.56 -0.19 1.47
C LYS A 385 -14.36 0.84 2.26
N ALA A 386 -14.59 0.59 3.55
CA ALA A 386 -15.43 1.45 4.38
C ALA A 386 -14.88 2.87 4.51
N VAL A 387 -13.55 3.04 4.51
CA VAL A 387 -12.89 4.35 4.59
C VAL A 387 -12.77 5.02 3.22
N VAL A 388 -12.52 4.22 2.17
CA VAL A 388 -12.44 4.70 0.78
C VAL A 388 -13.78 5.27 0.31
N ASP A 389 -14.88 4.57 0.57
CA ASP A 389 -16.24 5.02 0.19
C ASP A 389 -16.62 6.35 0.87
N ARG A 390 -16.00 6.66 2.01
CA ARG A 390 -16.20 7.91 2.78
C ARG A 390 -15.16 8.98 2.48
N GLN A 391 -14.22 8.71 1.57
CA GLN A 391 -13.15 9.63 1.21
C GLN A 391 -12.25 10.03 2.38
N ILE A 392 -12.11 9.15 3.38
CA ILE A 392 -11.30 9.41 4.57
C ILE A 392 -9.85 9.02 4.26
N PRO A 393 -8.87 9.93 4.42
CA PRO A 393 -7.45 9.59 4.36
C PRO A 393 -7.10 8.49 5.37
N TRP A 394 -6.26 7.56 4.97
CA TRP A 394 -5.88 6.46 5.85
C TRP A 394 -4.42 6.03 5.68
N ALA A 395 -3.85 5.48 6.75
CA ALA A 395 -2.56 4.84 6.79
C ALA A 395 -2.68 3.42 7.32
N ALA A 396 -1.67 2.59 7.04
CA ALA A 396 -1.62 1.20 7.47
C ALA A 396 -0.19 0.80 7.83
N ILE A 397 -0.09 -0.11 8.79
CA ILE A 397 1.11 -0.86 9.14
C ILE A 397 0.79 -2.35 9.06
N PHE A 398 1.81 -3.16 8.83
CA PHE A 398 1.68 -4.61 8.79
C PHE A 398 1.68 -5.21 10.20
N GLY A 399 0.91 -6.28 10.35
CA GLY A 399 0.95 -7.20 11.47
C GLY A 399 1.56 -8.55 11.10
N ASN A 400 1.61 -9.46 12.07
CA ASN A 400 2.28 -10.75 11.88
C ASN A 400 1.52 -11.71 10.96
N HIS A 401 0.21 -11.52 10.78
CA HIS A 401 -0.59 -12.35 9.88
C HIS A 401 -0.57 -11.88 8.42
N ASP A 402 -0.18 -10.63 8.17
CA ASP A 402 -0.37 -10.01 6.85
C ASP A 402 0.47 -10.67 5.74
N ASP A 403 1.64 -11.26 6.05
CA ASP A 403 2.53 -11.91 5.09
C ASP A 403 2.73 -13.42 5.30
N GLU A 404 1.76 -14.10 5.94
CA GLU A 404 1.83 -15.56 6.17
C GLU A 404 1.58 -16.41 4.91
N ASP A 405 0.80 -15.91 3.95
CA ASP A 405 0.20 -16.75 2.90
C ASP A 405 0.90 -16.70 1.52
N GLY A 406 1.95 -15.90 1.38
CA GLY A 406 2.89 -15.99 0.26
C GLY A 406 3.36 -14.68 -0.38
N MET A 407 2.57 -13.60 -0.31
CA MET A 407 2.96 -12.29 -0.85
C MET A 407 3.81 -11.51 0.16
N SER A 408 5.01 -11.09 -0.26
CA SER A 408 5.87 -10.28 0.59
C SER A 408 5.26 -8.92 0.92
N ARG A 409 5.54 -8.41 2.11
CA ARG A 409 5.10 -7.07 2.55
C ARG A 409 5.49 -5.95 1.56
N GLU A 410 6.67 -6.03 0.95
CA GLU A 410 7.11 -5.08 -0.08
C GLU A 410 6.20 -5.09 -1.31
N ALA A 411 5.73 -6.27 -1.74
CA ALA A 411 4.78 -6.38 -2.84
C ALA A 411 3.41 -5.85 -2.43
N GLN A 412 2.91 -6.21 -1.26
CA GLN A 412 1.65 -5.72 -0.70
C GLN A 412 1.63 -4.19 -0.56
N LEU A 413 2.74 -3.59 -0.12
CA LEU A 413 2.86 -2.15 0.06
C LEU A 413 2.60 -1.37 -1.23
N ARG A 414 3.04 -1.88 -2.38
CA ARG A 414 2.74 -1.26 -3.68
C ARG A 414 1.24 -1.19 -3.95
N TYR A 415 0.51 -2.27 -3.61
CA TYR A 415 -0.94 -2.30 -3.71
C TYR A 415 -1.58 -1.29 -2.74
N LEU A 416 -1.12 -1.24 -1.49
CA LEU A 416 -1.60 -0.26 -0.51
C LEU A 416 -1.39 1.19 -0.97
N GLN A 417 -0.24 1.51 -1.57
CA GLN A 417 0.05 2.83 -2.14
C GLN A 417 -0.87 3.19 -3.31
N GLY A 418 -1.29 2.19 -4.09
CA GLY A 418 -2.18 2.36 -5.23
C GLY A 418 -3.66 2.45 -4.87
N LEU A 419 -4.03 2.35 -3.58
CA LEU A 419 -5.42 2.44 -3.16
C LEU A 419 -5.88 3.91 -2.96
N PRO A 420 -7.17 4.20 -3.21
CA PRO A 420 -7.75 5.52 -2.96
C PRO A 420 -7.50 6.02 -1.53
N TYR A 421 -7.16 7.30 -1.40
CA TYR A 421 -6.96 7.98 -0.11
C TYR A 421 -5.89 7.36 0.80
N SER A 422 -5.03 6.49 0.27
CA SER A 422 -3.90 5.93 1.00
C SER A 422 -2.79 6.96 1.20
N LEU A 423 -2.25 7.01 2.41
CA LEU A 423 -1.04 7.74 2.79
C LEU A 423 0.10 6.79 3.18
N VAL A 424 0.00 5.50 2.84
CA VAL A 424 1.04 4.52 3.12
C VAL A 424 2.30 4.85 2.32
N GLU A 425 3.44 4.84 2.98
CA GLU A 425 4.74 5.02 2.32
C GLU A 425 5.64 3.83 2.58
N ARG A 426 6.51 3.52 1.62
CA ARG A 426 7.47 2.42 1.73
C ARG A 426 8.47 2.63 2.87
N GLY A 427 8.89 3.88 3.06
CA GLY A 427 10.03 4.20 3.91
C GLY A 427 11.40 3.90 3.27
N PRO A 428 12.48 4.19 4.02
CA PRO A 428 13.86 3.95 3.60
C PRO A 428 14.14 2.47 3.25
N LYS A 429 15.07 2.23 2.31
CA LYS A 429 15.44 0.87 1.85
C LYS A 429 16.41 0.15 2.77
N ASP A 430 17.13 0.92 3.56
CA ASP A 430 18.24 0.52 4.44
C ASP A 430 17.82 0.36 5.91
N VAL A 431 16.53 0.54 6.22
CA VAL A 431 15.95 0.30 7.54
C VAL A 431 15.15 -1.00 7.50
N HIS A 432 15.26 -1.82 8.55
CA HIS A 432 14.54 -3.08 8.68
C HIS A 432 13.01 -2.93 8.55
N GLY A 433 12.39 -3.93 7.91
CA GLY A 433 10.96 -3.94 7.62
C GLY A 433 10.59 -3.06 6.42
N VAL A 434 9.30 -2.92 6.15
CA VAL A 434 8.75 -2.03 5.13
C VAL A 434 7.53 -1.31 5.67
N GLY A 435 7.36 -0.04 5.31
CA GLY A 435 6.32 0.79 5.92
C GLY A 435 6.79 1.52 7.18
N ASN A 436 8.07 1.90 7.26
CA ASN A 436 8.57 2.85 8.25
C ASN A 436 8.46 4.27 7.68
N TYR A 437 7.51 5.09 8.15
CA TYR A 437 7.27 6.42 7.59
C TYR A 437 6.69 7.41 8.61
N VAL A 438 6.66 8.69 8.23
CA VAL A 438 6.22 9.79 9.09
C VAL A 438 5.18 10.64 8.34
N LEU A 439 4.01 10.81 8.94
CA LEU A 439 3.00 11.76 8.46
C LEU A 439 2.95 12.97 9.38
N LYS A 440 2.72 14.14 8.79
CA LYS A 440 2.68 15.43 9.49
C LYS A 440 1.30 16.06 9.29
N VAL A 441 0.63 16.40 10.37
CA VAL A 441 -0.67 17.11 10.33
C VAL A 441 -0.40 18.60 10.51
N LYS A 442 -0.92 19.41 9.59
CA LYS A 442 -0.62 20.84 9.50
C LYS A 442 -1.77 21.72 10.00
N SER A 443 -1.46 22.98 10.31
CA SER A 443 -2.47 23.97 10.68
C SER A 443 -3.36 24.33 9.48
N ALA A 444 -4.60 24.73 9.79
CA ALA A 444 -5.58 25.11 8.78
C ALA A 444 -5.29 26.48 8.13
N ASP A 445 -4.51 27.32 8.81
CA ASP A 445 -4.17 28.65 8.32
C ASP A 445 -3.06 28.58 7.24
N PRO A 446 -2.86 29.66 6.48
CA PRO A 446 -1.88 29.68 5.39
C PRO A 446 -0.42 29.40 5.80
N SER A 447 -0.07 29.45 7.10
CA SER A 447 1.28 29.11 7.56
C SER A 447 1.61 27.63 7.36
N MET A 448 0.61 26.75 7.24
CA MET A 448 0.79 25.30 7.11
C MET A 448 1.69 24.72 8.21
N THR A 449 1.64 25.30 9.41
CA THR A 449 2.51 24.95 10.54
C THR A 449 2.32 23.49 10.92
N HIS A 450 3.40 22.73 11.10
CA HIS A 450 3.34 21.35 11.53
C HIS A 450 2.92 21.27 13.02
N LEU A 451 1.78 20.65 13.32
CA LEU A 451 1.17 20.66 14.66
C LEU A 451 1.04 19.28 15.32
N LEU A 452 1.15 18.18 14.56
CA LEU A 452 1.15 16.81 15.09
C LEU A 452 1.98 15.89 14.19
N THR A 453 2.88 15.12 14.80
CA THR A 453 3.70 14.10 14.11
C THR A 453 3.11 12.70 14.32
N LEU A 454 2.99 11.91 13.26
CA LEU A 454 2.53 10.52 13.30
C LEU A 454 3.63 9.61 12.76
N TYR A 455 4.17 8.74 13.60
CA TYR A 455 5.20 7.76 13.24
C TYR A 455 4.57 6.38 12.99
N PHE A 456 4.94 5.72 11.90
CA PHE A 456 4.50 4.37 11.53
C PHE A 456 5.74 3.50 11.41
N LEU A 457 5.77 2.37 12.12
CA LEU A 457 6.91 1.46 12.13
C LEU A 457 6.46 0.03 11.85
N ASP A 458 7.31 -0.69 11.13
CA ASP A 458 7.14 -2.12 10.90
C ASP A 458 7.75 -2.93 12.05
N SER A 459 6.92 -3.54 12.89
CA SER A 459 7.38 -4.39 14.00
C SER A 459 7.84 -5.80 13.56
N GLY A 460 7.77 -6.13 12.28
CA GLY A 460 8.04 -7.47 11.76
C GLY A 460 6.86 -8.44 11.95
N ALA A 461 7.09 -9.72 11.69
CA ALA A 461 6.11 -10.81 11.90
C ALA A 461 6.61 -11.78 12.97
N TYR A 462 7.42 -12.75 12.56
CA TYR A 462 8.02 -13.77 13.43
C TYR A 462 9.55 -13.72 13.32
N SER A 463 10.24 -13.87 14.45
CA SER A 463 11.71 -13.79 14.48
C SER A 463 12.34 -15.09 13.93
N SER A 464 13.10 -15.03 12.83
CA SER A 464 13.71 -16.22 12.22
C SER A 464 14.56 -17.03 13.24
N GLY A 465 14.20 -18.30 13.47
CA GLY A 465 14.91 -19.23 14.37
C GLY A 465 15.69 -20.32 13.62
N VAL A 466 16.59 -21.03 14.31
CA VAL A 466 17.41 -22.13 13.73
C VAL A 466 16.56 -23.28 13.13
N GLN A 467 15.29 -23.37 13.54
CA GLN A 467 14.32 -24.36 13.03
C GLN A 467 13.66 -23.95 11.70
N ASP A 468 13.88 -22.72 11.23
CA ASP A 468 13.35 -22.18 9.97
C ASP A 468 14.20 -22.55 8.74
N TRP A 469 15.17 -23.46 8.89
CA TRP A 469 16.08 -23.87 7.81
C TRP A 469 15.38 -24.55 6.61
N TRP A 470 14.11 -24.90 6.75
CA TRP A 470 13.33 -25.55 5.69
C TRP A 470 12.06 -24.77 5.30
N GLY A 471 11.79 -23.60 5.88
CA GLY A 471 10.58 -22.82 5.61
C GLY A 471 9.27 -23.52 5.96
N ILE A 472 9.31 -24.51 6.87
CA ILE A 472 8.15 -25.33 7.29
C ILE A 472 7.79 -25.09 8.78
N PHE A 473 8.60 -24.32 9.51
CA PHE A 473 8.40 -24.02 10.92
C PHE A 473 8.59 -22.53 11.14
N HIS A 474 7.50 -21.79 11.33
CA HIS A 474 7.58 -20.45 11.87
C HIS A 474 8.19 -20.55 13.28
N ALA A 475 9.20 -19.73 13.57
CA ALA A 475 9.62 -19.56 14.94
C ALA A 475 8.43 -19.10 15.79
N SER A 476 8.25 -19.66 16.98
CA SER A 476 7.12 -19.30 17.85
C SER A 476 7.17 -17.88 18.40
N ASP A 477 8.27 -17.17 18.20
CA ASP A 477 8.54 -15.89 18.86
C ASP A 477 8.34 -14.74 17.87
N TYR A 478 7.46 -13.80 18.21
CA TYR A 478 7.21 -12.57 17.47
C TYR A 478 8.49 -11.74 17.25
N ASP A 479 8.56 -11.03 16.12
CA ASP A 479 9.68 -10.13 15.84
C ASP A 479 9.60 -8.83 16.65
N TYR A 480 10.61 -7.97 16.52
CA TYR A 480 10.75 -6.75 17.32
C TYR A 480 11.47 -5.65 16.56
N LEU A 481 11.22 -4.40 16.96
CA LEU A 481 11.90 -3.22 16.41
C LEU A 481 13.41 -3.29 16.65
N ARG A 482 14.19 -3.10 15.58
CA ARG A 482 15.65 -3.26 15.55
C ARG A 482 16.40 -1.95 15.79
N GLN A 483 17.72 -2.03 15.93
CA GLN A 483 18.56 -0.87 16.23
C GLN A 483 18.58 0.16 15.11
N ASP A 484 18.58 -0.26 13.85
CA ASP A 484 18.47 0.63 12.69
C ASP A 484 17.13 1.39 12.65
N GLN A 485 16.03 0.76 13.06
CA GLN A 485 14.74 1.44 13.23
C GLN A 485 14.75 2.45 14.39
N ILE A 486 15.47 2.16 15.49
CA ILE A 486 15.69 3.13 16.57
C ILE A 486 16.46 4.34 16.05
N ASP A 487 17.57 4.09 15.34
CA ASP A 487 18.45 5.13 14.83
C ASP A 487 17.72 6.01 13.79
N TRP A 488 16.95 5.38 12.90
CA TRP A 488 16.07 6.08 11.96
C TRP A 488 15.02 6.93 12.68
N PHE A 489 14.30 6.37 13.66
CA PHE A 489 13.30 7.14 14.41
C PHE A 489 13.93 8.36 15.10
N LEU A 490 15.08 8.21 15.74
CA LEU A 490 15.79 9.32 16.38
C LEU A 490 16.24 10.37 15.36
N GLN A 491 16.68 9.94 14.18
CA GLN A 491 17.02 10.84 13.08
C GLN A 491 15.80 11.64 12.62
N GLU A 492 14.67 10.97 12.35
CA GLU A 492 13.41 11.63 11.97
C GLU A 492 12.95 12.61 13.05
N SER A 493 12.92 12.18 14.32
CA SER A 493 12.60 13.03 15.47
C SER A 493 13.49 14.26 15.51
N SER A 494 14.81 14.11 15.32
CA SER A 494 15.75 15.25 15.36
C SER A 494 15.53 16.26 14.23
N SER A 495 14.90 15.84 13.13
CA SER A 495 14.56 16.71 12.00
C SER A 495 13.27 17.51 12.22
N ILE A 496 12.51 17.23 13.28
CA ILE A 496 11.27 17.96 13.59
C ILE A 496 11.62 19.27 14.28
N ASP A 497 11.27 20.37 13.61
CA ASP A 497 11.42 21.72 14.15
C ASP A 497 10.53 21.95 15.37
N ALA A 498 11.09 22.62 16.37
CA ALA A 498 10.33 23.11 17.51
C ALA A 498 9.49 24.34 17.11
N ILE A 499 8.26 24.39 17.58
CA ILE A 499 7.33 25.51 17.36
C ILE A 499 7.00 26.19 18.69
N GLU A 500 6.48 27.41 18.63
CA GLU A 500 5.91 28.04 19.81
C GLU A 500 4.59 27.36 20.17
N ARG A 501 4.53 26.82 21.40
CA ARG A 501 3.38 26.08 21.93
C ARG A 501 2.80 26.79 23.16
N PRO A 502 1.48 26.94 23.30
CA PRO A 502 0.44 26.51 22.38
C PRO A 502 0.42 27.35 21.09
N PHE A 503 0.16 26.68 19.96
CA PHE A 503 0.02 27.36 18.67
C PHE A 503 -1.20 28.29 18.67
N THR A 504 -1.04 29.47 18.05
CA THR A 504 -2.13 30.41 17.82
C THR A 504 -2.12 30.75 16.34
N PRO A 505 -3.21 30.52 15.58
CA PRO A 505 -3.25 30.84 14.16
C PRO A 505 -2.99 32.33 13.92
N ASP A 506 -2.18 32.64 12.92
CA ASP A 506 -1.96 34.01 12.47
C ASP A 506 -3.27 34.57 11.90
N GLY A 507 -3.81 35.60 12.53
CA GLY A 507 -4.96 36.32 12.02
C GLY A 507 -4.52 37.41 11.03
N ALA A 508 -5.41 37.76 10.09
CA ALA A 508 -5.28 39.02 9.35
C ALA A 508 -5.42 40.28 10.26
N LYS A 509 -5.51 40.13 11.59
CA LYS A 509 -5.71 41.19 12.58
C LYS A 509 -4.43 41.55 13.35
N ASP A 510 -3.32 40.89 13.03
CA ASP A 510 -2.13 40.81 13.88
C ASP A 510 -1.06 41.83 13.47
N LEU A 511 -1.22 42.43 12.28
CA LEU A 511 -0.34 43.48 11.75
C LEU A 511 -0.56 44.85 12.43
N GLY A 512 -1.14 44.85 13.62
CA GLY A 512 -1.63 46.02 14.33
C GLY A 512 -1.03 46.24 15.71
N SER A 513 0.24 45.87 15.99
CA SER A 513 1.14 46.65 16.85
C SER A 513 2.48 45.96 17.09
N VAL A 514 3.55 46.73 16.94
CA VAL A 514 4.92 46.34 17.27
C VAL A 514 5.03 45.97 18.75
N TRP A 515 5.56 44.77 19.00
CA TRP A 515 6.10 44.21 20.25
C TRP A 515 6.20 45.17 21.44
N LYS A 516 5.31 45.01 22.44
CA LYS A 516 5.60 45.46 23.81
C LYS A 516 6.36 44.36 24.54
N ARG A 517 7.63 44.62 24.87
CA ARG A 517 8.38 43.80 25.85
C ARG A 517 7.64 43.84 27.18
N GLN A 518 7.30 42.69 27.75
CA GLN A 518 6.70 42.59 29.07
C GLN A 518 7.67 41.98 30.07
N ALA A 519 7.62 42.50 31.29
CA ALA A 519 8.61 42.37 32.34
C ALA A 519 8.65 40.98 32.99
N ALA A 520 9.83 40.62 33.47
CA ALA A 520 10.07 39.49 34.35
C ALA A 520 9.32 39.69 35.67
N ASP A 521 8.38 38.79 35.94
CA ASP A 521 7.97 38.28 37.26
C ASP A 521 6.47 37.96 37.24
N GLN A 522 6.14 36.72 36.86
CA GLN A 522 4.99 35.91 37.34
C GLN A 522 4.88 34.61 36.51
N VAL A 523 5.07 33.46 37.15
CA VAL A 523 4.85 32.14 36.55
C VAL A 523 3.38 31.76 36.71
N LEU A 524 2.62 31.80 35.61
CA LEU A 524 1.26 31.29 35.46
C LEU A 524 1.18 30.36 34.23
N PRO A 525 0.12 29.53 34.06
CA PRO A 525 0.03 28.39 33.11
C PRO A 525 0.02 28.74 31.60
N ASN A 526 0.44 29.94 31.23
CA ASN A 526 0.46 30.53 29.89
C ASN A 526 1.89 30.74 29.38
N SER A 527 2.87 29.96 29.83
CA SER A 527 4.23 30.08 29.31
C SER A 527 4.30 29.47 27.92
N LYS A 528 4.26 30.32 26.90
CA LYS A 528 4.70 29.96 25.54
C LYS A 528 6.07 29.28 25.65
N ARG A 529 6.19 28.09 25.08
CA ARG A 529 7.43 27.31 25.10
C ARG A 529 7.81 26.93 23.67
N LEU A 530 9.10 26.88 23.41
CA LEU A 530 9.62 26.32 22.16
C LEU A 530 9.76 24.80 22.35
N ALA A 531 8.90 24.03 21.70
CA ALA A 531 8.92 22.58 21.75
C ALA A 531 8.38 21.99 20.45
N LYS A 532 8.84 20.80 20.08
CA LYS A 532 8.30 20.04 18.95
C LYS A 532 6.80 19.80 19.12
N PRO A 533 6.05 19.65 18.02
CA PRO A 533 4.70 19.11 18.05
C PRO A 533 4.59 17.84 18.91
N ASN A 534 3.43 17.62 19.52
CA ASN A 534 3.18 16.31 20.13
C ASN A 534 3.25 15.23 19.04
N ALA A 535 3.71 14.03 19.41
CA ALA A 535 3.78 12.93 18.48
C ALA A 535 3.03 11.69 18.97
N MET A 536 2.52 10.91 18.01
CA MET A 536 1.95 9.58 18.21
C MET A 536 2.70 8.58 17.34
N MET A 537 2.76 7.33 17.78
CA MET A 537 3.46 6.25 17.09
C MET A 537 2.58 5.01 16.97
N PHE A 538 2.64 4.34 15.83
CA PHE A 538 1.86 3.15 15.52
C PHE A 538 2.78 2.04 15.03
N PHE A 539 2.69 0.87 15.65
CA PHE A 539 3.29 -0.39 15.18
C PHE A 539 2.46 -1.56 15.73
N HIS A 540 2.52 -2.73 15.12
CA HIS A 540 1.53 -3.78 15.41
C HIS A 540 1.88 -4.56 16.69
N ILE A 541 3.04 -5.22 16.74
CA ILE A 541 3.47 -6.06 17.86
C ILE A 541 3.91 -5.16 19.03
N PRO A 542 3.32 -5.27 20.23
CA PRO A 542 3.63 -4.40 21.34
C PRO A 542 5.05 -4.63 21.89
N MET A 543 5.59 -3.60 22.53
CA MET A 543 6.86 -3.70 23.26
C MET A 543 6.66 -4.41 24.61
N GLN A 544 7.74 -4.94 25.18
CA GLN A 544 7.75 -5.60 26.49
C GLN A 544 7.24 -4.69 27.61
N GLU A 545 7.46 -3.39 27.48
CA GLU A 545 7.05 -2.37 28.44
C GLU A 545 5.53 -2.20 28.53
N SER A 546 4.74 -2.75 27.60
CA SER A 546 3.28 -2.83 27.73
C SER A 546 2.86 -3.68 28.95
N GLY A 547 3.69 -4.66 29.32
CA GLY A 547 3.55 -5.47 30.54
C GLY A 547 4.13 -4.83 31.80
N ALA A 548 4.76 -3.64 31.72
CA ALA A 548 5.32 -2.98 32.89
C ALA A 548 4.23 -2.42 33.83
N ALA A 549 4.64 -2.09 35.05
CA ALA A 549 3.80 -1.38 36.00
C ALA A 549 3.49 0.03 35.46
N ALA A 550 2.24 0.45 35.59
CA ALA A 550 1.81 1.78 35.21
C ALA A 550 2.42 2.84 36.14
N ASP A 551 2.62 4.05 35.62
CA ASP A 551 2.83 5.23 36.42
C ASP A 551 1.66 5.43 37.39
N VAL A 552 1.93 5.96 38.57
CA VAL A 552 0.88 6.31 39.53
C VAL A 552 0.55 7.78 39.39
N ASP A 553 -0.73 8.10 39.33
CA ASP A 553 -1.20 9.48 39.40
C ASP A 553 -0.90 10.06 40.78
N PRO A 554 -0.05 11.10 40.90
CA PRO A 554 0.30 11.67 42.20
C PRO A 554 -0.87 12.35 42.90
N VAL A 555 -1.96 12.67 42.18
CA VAL A 555 -3.15 13.31 42.75
C VAL A 555 -4.11 12.27 43.34
N THR A 556 -4.38 11.20 42.61
CA THR A 556 -5.37 10.18 43.00
C THR A 556 -4.76 8.95 43.68
N GLY A 557 -3.45 8.75 43.54
CA GLY A 557 -2.73 7.57 44.01
C GLY A 557 -3.06 6.28 43.23
N GLN A 558 -3.80 6.38 42.13
CA GLN A 558 -4.20 5.23 41.32
C GLN A 558 -3.20 4.97 40.18
N PRO A 559 -3.00 3.71 39.78
CA PRO A 559 -2.27 3.38 38.56
C PRO A 559 -2.96 4.02 37.34
N LEU A 560 -2.16 4.61 36.45
CA LEU A 560 -2.61 5.14 35.17
C LEU A 560 -2.70 4.02 34.14
N ASP A 561 -3.66 3.12 34.36
CA ASP A 561 -3.97 1.97 33.52
C ASP A 561 -5.49 1.83 33.44
N VAL A 562 -6.07 2.15 32.29
CA VAL A 562 -7.52 2.23 32.12
C VAL A 562 -7.96 1.40 30.93
N GLY A 563 -8.87 0.45 31.17
CA GLY A 563 -9.40 -0.52 30.22
C GLY A 563 -9.10 -1.96 30.66
N ASN A 564 -9.11 -2.90 29.71
CA ASN A 564 -9.03 -4.32 29.98
C ASN A 564 -7.79 -4.95 29.33
N VAL A 565 -7.27 -5.98 29.98
CA VAL A 565 -6.24 -6.90 29.45
C VAL A 565 -6.73 -8.30 29.76
N LEU A 566 -7.28 -8.99 28.76
CA LEU A 566 -7.91 -10.30 28.94
C LEU A 566 -7.10 -11.45 28.31
N GLU A 567 -5.92 -11.15 27.78
CA GLU A 567 -5.02 -12.12 27.18
C GLU A 567 -3.58 -11.97 27.67
N GLU A 568 -2.76 -12.99 27.43
CA GLU A 568 -1.34 -12.95 27.75
C GLU A 568 -0.61 -11.92 26.87
N SER A 569 0.54 -11.43 27.35
CA SER A 569 1.36 -10.46 26.64
C SER A 569 1.72 -10.94 25.23
N GLY A 570 1.27 -10.19 24.21
CA GLY A 570 1.66 -10.40 22.81
C GLY A 570 3.02 -9.80 22.43
N ALA A 571 3.77 -9.26 23.40
CA ALA A 571 5.08 -8.68 23.12
C ALA A 571 6.14 -9.74 22.76
N SER A 572 7.11 -9.37 21.93
CA SER A 572 8.26 -10.23 21.64
C SER A 572 9.07 -10.56 22.89
N LYS A 573 9.63 -11.77 22.92
CA LYS A 573 10.60 -12.19 23.96
C LYS A 573 11.95 -11.50 23.81
N LYS A 574 12.23 -10.90 22.66
CA LYS A 574 13.46 -10.16 22.36
C LYS A 574 13.16 -8.67 22.23
N SER A 575 14.18 -7.84 22.44
CA SER A 575 14.06 -6.40 22.28
C SER A 575 15.43 -5.79 21.96
N ALA A 576 15.47 -4.82 21.05
CA ALA A 576 16.63 -3.95 20.87
C ALA A 576 16.70 -2.82 21.92
N GLY A 577 15.64 -2.68 22.74
CA GLY A 577 15.47 -1.62 23.72
C GLY A 577 14.81 -0.37 23.14
N PHE A 578 13.88 -0.50 22.18
CA PHE A 578 13.26 0.64 21.48
C PHE A 578 12.63 1.66 22.43
N PHE A 579 11.95 1.20 23.49
CA PHE A 579 11.39 2.09 24.50
C PHE A 579 12.46 2.97 25.15
N HIS A 580 13.53 2.35 25.69
CA HIS A 580 14.57 3.06 26.43
C HIS A 580 15.56 3.84 25.56
N LYS A 581 15.93 3.29 24.39
CA LYS A 581 16.94 3.87 23.49
C LYS A 581 16.33 4.79 22.43
N GLY A 582 15.06 4.61 22.09
CA GLY A 582 14.32 5.45 21.16
C GLY A 582 13.42 6.43 21.91
N LEU A 583 12.26 5.96 22.37
CA LEU A 583 11.19 6.82 22.89
C LEU A 583 11.64 7.72 24.04
N LEU A 584 12.38 7.16 25.00
CA LEU A 584 12.88 7.91 26.15
C LEU A 584 14.09 8.82 25.85
N GLN A 585 14.66 8.74 24.64
CA GLN A 585 15.76 9.61 24.19
C GLN A 585 15.28 10.72 23.25
N ALA A 586 14.09 10.56 22.64
CA ALA A 586 13.46 11.57 21.80
C ALA A 586 12.70 12.59 22.66
N PHE A 587 13.29 13.75 22.94
CA PHE A 587 12.67 14.82 23.73
C PHE A 587 11.93 15.84 22.88
N GLU A 588 10.88 16.44 23.44
CA GLU A 588 10.14 17.53 22.78
C GLU A 588 10.92 18.86 22.77
N SER A 589 11.98 19.01 23.57
CA SER A 589 12.82 20.23 23.61
C SER A 589 14.26 19.92 24.05
N ASP A 590 15.23 20.65 23.51
CA ASP A 590 16.66 20.51 23.84
C ASP A 590 17.05 21.11 25.20
N HIS A 591 16.18 21.93 25.79
CA HIS A 591 16.47 22.65 27.03
C HIS A 591 16.47 21.71 28.25
N ARG A 592 17.69 21.37 28.70
CA ARG A 592 17.96 20.59 29.92
C ARG A 592 17.50 21.24 31.24
N ALA A 593 17.03 22.49 31.20
CA ALA A 593 16.62 23.25 32.38
C ALA A 593 15.14 23.03 32.79
N GLY A 594 14.36 22.28 31.99
CA GLY A 594 12.98 21.88 32.29
C GLY A 594 12.81 20.36 32.41
N ARG A 595 11.63 19.93 32.87
CA ARG A 595 11.23 18.50 32.94
C ARG A 595 11.42 17.85 31.55
N ARG A 596 12.18 16.76 31.47
CA ARG A 596 12.46 16.04 30.21
C ARG A 596 11.23 15.26 29.75
N ALA A 597 10.34 15.91 28.99
CA ALA A 597 9.21 15.26 28.36
C ALA A 597 9.61 14.65 27.01
N THR A 598 9.18 13.41 26.76
CA THR A 598 9.36 12.73 25.49
C THR A 598 8.53 13.40 24.39
N GLU A 599 9.00 13.40 23.15
CA GLU A 599 8.24 13.90 22.00
C GLU A 599 6.99 13.05 21.75
N VAL A 600 7.18 11.72 21.69
CA VAL A 600 6.10 10.75 21.53
C VAL A 600 5.33 10.63 22.84
N LYS A 601 4.03 10.89 22.75
CA LYS A 601 3.09 10.85 23.88
C LYS A 601 2.29 9.57 23.93
N VAL A 602 1.97 9.02 22.76
CA VAL A 602 1.14 7.82 22.62
C VAL A 602 1.82 6.85 21.66
N VAL A 603 1.91 5.60 22.06
CA VAL A 603 2.21 4.45 21.22
C VAL A 603 0.94 3.62 21.15
N ALA A 604 0.49 3.32 19.93
CA ALA A 604 -0.72 2.57 19.67
C ALA A 604 -0.39 1.25 18.96
N ASN A 605 -0.94 0.16 19.49
CA ASN A 605 -0.70 -1.20 19.01
C ASN A 605 -2.01 -1.91 18.62
N GLY A 606 -1.93 -2.86 17.68
CA GLY A 606 -2.94 -3.90 17.44
C GLY A 606 -2.55 -5.18 18.16
N HIS A 607 -2.64 -6.32 17.48
CA HIS A 607 -2.09 -7.65 17.84
C HIS A 607 -2.78 -8.34 19.02
N GLN A 608 -3.11 -7.57 20.05
CA GLN A 608 -3.88 -8.01 21.20
C GLN A 608 -5.36 -7.73 20.95
N HIS A 609 -6.12 -8.79 20.72
CA HIS A 609 -7.51 -8.76 20.28
C HIS A 609 -8.51 -8.52 21.43
N ASN A 610 -8.10 -8.83 22.66
CA ASN A 610 -8.91 -8.72 23.87
C ASN A 610 -8.28 -7.79 24.93
N SER A 611 -7.23 -7.06 24.55
CA SER A 611 -6.71 -5.93 25.31
C SER A 611 -7.11 -4.61 24.67
N ASP A 612 -7.62 -3.70 25.50
CA ASP A 612 -8.02 -2.35 25.09
C ASP A 612 -7.68 -1.31 26.14
N ASN A 613 -6.75 -1.64 27.05
CA ASN A 613 -6.27 -0.68 28.02
C ASN A 613 -5.38 0.37 27.34
N CYS A 614 -5.34 1.55 27.96
CA CYS A 614 -4.27 2.50 27.74
C CYS A 614 -3.56 2.77 29.06
N LYS A 615 -2.25 2.52 29.06
CA LYS A 615 -1.40 2.54 30.25
C LYS A 615 -0.27 3.54 30.07
N ARG A 616 0.00 4.38 31.08
CA ARG A 616 1.18 5.25 31.07
C ARG A 616 2.38 4.56 31.70
N VAL A 617 3.50 4.50 30.99
CA VAL A 617 4.78 3.98 31.48
C VAL A 617 5.85 5.04 31.23
N LYS A 618 6.49 5.53 32.30
CA LYS A 618 7.52 6.58 32.24
C LYS A 618 7.09 7.80 31.39
N GLY A 619 5.83 8.21 31.51
CA GLY A 619 5.28 9.36 30.79
C GLY A 619 4.80 9.11 29.36
N VAL A 620 4.96 7.89 28.81
CA VAL A 620 4.44 7.51 27.48
C VAL A 620 3.20 6.63 27.65
N TRP A 621 2.12 6.95 26.93
CA TRP A 621 0.91 6.14 26.92
C TRP A 621 1.01 5.01 25.90
N LEU A 622 0.87 3.76 26.35
CA LEU A 622 0.82 2.56 25.53
C LEU A 622 -0.65 2.12 25.46
N CYS A 623 -1.28 2.26 24.29
CA CYS A 623 -2.70 1.97 24.11
C CYS A 623 -2.91 0.85 23.09
N PHE A 624 -3.73 -0.14 23.44
CA PHE A 624 -4.19 -1.15 22.47
C PHE A 624 -5.46 -0.70 21.75
N GLY A 625 -5.57 -1.02 20.46
CA GLY A 625 -6.73 -0.68 19.63
C GLY A 625 -8.01 -1.44 20.03
N GLY A 626 -7.84 -2.65 20.58
CA GLY A 626 -8.92 -3.64 20.79
C GLY A 626 -9.33 -4.35 19.50
N GLY A 627 -10.02 -5.49 19.61
CA GLY A 627 -10.49 -6.27 18.47
C GLY A 627 -11.81 -5.75 17.89
N GLY A 628 -11.74 -5.07 16.73
CA GLY A 628 -12.90 -4.44 16.07
C GLY A 628 -13.65 -5.31 15.06
N SER A 629 -13.20 -6.53 14.81
CA SER A 629 -13.67 -7.37 13.69
C SER A 629 -14.34 -8.65 14.15
N TYR A 630 -15.44 -9.04 13.51
CA TYR A 630 -16.03 -10.37 13.70
C TYR A 630 -15.23 -11.48 13.03
N SER A 631 -14.38 -11.14 12.05
CA SER A 631 -13.44 -12.09 11.44
C SER A 631 -12.17 -12.27 12.28
N GLY A 632 -11.83 -11.23 13.06
CA GLY A 632 -10.74 -11.26 14.02
C GLY A 632 -11.07 -12.04 15.29
N TYR A 633 -10.02 -12.47 15.99
CA TYR A 633 -10.15 -13.13 17.27
C TYR A 633 -10.87 -12.24 18.28
N GLY A 634 -11.52 -12.83 19.26
CA GLY A 634 -12.22 -12.09 20.29
C GLY A 634 -12.47 -12.94 21.52
N GLN A 635 -13.47 -12.53 22.30
CA GLN A 635 -13.92 -13.29 23.45
C GLN A 635 -15.39 -12.97 23.73
N ILE A 636 -16.18 -14.00 24.06
CA ILE A 636 -17.57 -13.80 24.50
C ILE A 636 -17.58 -12.92 25.76
N GLY A 637 -18.34 -11.81 25.70
CA GLY A 637 -18.39 -10.81 26.76
C GLY A 637 -17.41 -9.65 26.59
N PHE A 638 -16.62 -9.66 25.51
CA PHE A 638 -15.79 -8.54 25.09
C PHE A 638 -16.29 -7.99 23.74
N ASP A 639 -17.08 -6.92 23.81
CA ASP A 639 -17.65 -6.27 22.64
C ASP A 639 -16.59 -5.86 21.62
N ARG A 640 -16.89 -6.01 20.33
CA ARG A 640 -16.08 -5.44 19.25
C ARG A 640 -16.02 -3.93 19.42
N ARG A 641 -14.84 -3.32 19.27
CA ARG A 641 -14.66 -1.89 19.55
C ARG A 641 -13.53 -1.27 18.74
N PHE A 642 -13.57 0.06 18.66
CA PHE A 642 -12.56 0.86 17.99
C PHE A 642 -12.10 1.98 18.90
N ARG A 643 -10.80 2.24 18.93
CA ARG A 643 -10.23 3.34 19.69
C ARG A 643 -10.26 4.62 18.88
N ILE A 644 -10.69 5.69 19.52
CA ILE A 644 -10.70 7.04 18.97
C ILE A 644 -9.67 7.88 19.70
N TYR A 645 -8.95 8.71 18.94
CA TYR A 645 -8.14 9.80 19.45
C TYR A 645 -8.72 11.11 18.95
N ASP A 646 -9.16 11.95 19.88
CA ASP A 646 -9.71 13.27 19.62
C ASP A 646 -8.64 14.29 20.02
N ILE A 647 -7.93 14.82 19.02
CA ILE A 647 -6.86 15.78 19.20
C ILE A 647 -7.47 17.17 19.04
N SER A 648 -7.25 18.03 20.03
CA SER A 648 -7.80 19.38 20.09
C SER A 648 -6.74 20.38 20.53
N ASP A 649 -7.12 21.66 20.58
CA ASP A 649 -6.24 22.76 20.94
C ASP A 649 -4.97 22.79 20.07
N TYR A 650 -5.13 22.56 18.75
CA TYR A 650 -4.03 22.59 17.78
C TYR A 650 -2.89 21.61 18.11
N GLY A 651 -3.23 20.43 18.64
CA GLY A 651 -2.28 19.38 18.98
C GLY A 651 -1.87 19.33 20.45
N GLU A 652 -2.29 20.30 21.28
CA GLU A 652 -1.92 20.34 22.69
C GLU A 652 -2.66 19.30 23.55
N THR A 653 -3.89 18.96 23.18
CA THR A 653 -4.75 18.05 23.93
C THR A 653 -4.97 16.77 23.14
N ILE A 654 -4.67 15.61 23.74
CA ILE A 654 -4.98 14.28 23.18
C ILE A 654 -5.94 13.60 24.14
N ARG A 655 -7.18 13.39 23.69
CA ARG A 655 -8.21 12.61 24.41
C ARG A 655 -8.41 11.27 23.70
N THR A 656 -8.68 10.22 24.45
CA THR A 656 -9.01 8.90 23.89
C THR A 656 -10.25 8.31 24.56
N TYR A 657 -10.99 7.52 23.79
CA TYR A 657 -12.09 6.68 24.24
C TYR A 657 -12.25 5.53 23.25
N LYS A 658 -13.12 4.57 23.57
CA LYS A 658 -13.48 3.46 22.68
C LYS A 658 -14.97 3.50 22.37
N ARG A 659 -15.34 3.20 21.12
CA ARG A 659 -16.73 2.95 20.74
C ARG A 659 -16.95 1.48 20.47
N THR A 660 -17.95 0.87 21.13
CA THR A 660 -18.27 -0.55 20.96
C THR A 660 -19.26 -0.78 19.81
N GLU A 661 -19.47 -2.05 19.47
CA GLU A 661 -20.50 -2.50 18.53
C GLU A 661 -21.92 -2.14 18.95
N HIS A 662 -22.14 -1.81 20.23
CA HIS A 662 -23.41 -1.36 20.78
C HIS A 662 -23.52 0.17 20.92
N ASP A 663 -22.57 0.91 20.35
CA ASP A 663 -22.48 2.38 20.41
C ASP A 663 -22.14 2.97 21.80
N ASP A 664 -21.77 2.12 22.75
CA ASP A 664 -21.29 2.58 24.06
C ASP A 664 -19.91 3.25 23.93
N VAL A 665 -19.73 4.33 24.67
CA VAL A 665 -18.43 5.01 24.81
C VAL A 665 -17.80 4.57 26.12
N LEU A 666 -16.63 3.95 26.02
CA LEU A 666 -15.88 3.42 27.16
C LEU A 666 -14.58 4.21 27.39
N ASP A 667 -14.17 4.29 28.66
CA ASP A 667 -12.85 4.75 29.11
C ASP A 667 -12.40 6.09 28.52
N ASP A 668 -13.31 7.06 28.55
CA ASP A 668 -13.08 8.42 28.11
C ASP A 668 -12.10 9.15 29.04
N MET A 669 -10.93 9.51 28.51
CA MET A 669 -9.86 10.15 29.28
C MET A 669 -8.99 11.09 28.44
N ILE A 670 -8.40 12.08 29.12
CA ILE A 670 -7.42 12.99 28.53
C ILE A 670 -6.02 12.47 28.85
N LEU A 671 -5.25 12.12 27.81
CA LEU A 671 -3.89 11.57 27.92
C LEU A 671 -2.84 12.68 28.04
N VAL A 672 -3.05 13.78 27.30
CA VAL A 672 -2.13 14.92 27.19
C VAL A 672 -2.94 16.20 27.17
N GLY A 673 -2.40 17.27 27.76
CA GLY A 673 -3.00 18.61 27.73
C GLY A 673 -3.75 18.96 29.00
N ARG A 674 -4.66 19.94 28.91
CA ARG A 674 -5.40 20.43 30.08
C ARG A 674 -6.34 19.32 30.59
N GLY A 675 -6.21 18.98 31.87
CA GLY A 675 -7.03 17.93 32.51
C GLY A 675 -6.43 16.53 32.43
N ALA A 676 -5.27 16.36 31.76
CA ALA A 676 -4.52 15.11 31.81
C ALA A 676 -3.83 14.91 33.19
N PRO A 677 -3.50 13.65 33.55
CA PRO A 677 -2.65 13.38 34.71
C PRO A 677 -1.32 14.14 34.63
N PRO A 678 -0.75 14.59 35.78
CA PRO A 678 0.49 15.36 35.79
C PRO A 678 1.63 14.66 35.03
N PRO A 679 2.56 15.43 34.42
CA PRO A 679 3.72 14.87 33.74
C PRO A 679 4.51 13.92 34.65
N PHE A 680 5.09 12.87 34.07
CA PHE A 680 5.95 11.96 34.81
C PHE A 680 7.15 12.70 35.40
N GLU A 681 7.36 12.57 36.72
CA GLU A 681 8.45 13.23 37.45
C GLU A 681 9.63 12.30 37.78
N GLY A 682 9.55 11.02 37.40
CA GLY A 682 10.66 10.08 37.58
C GLY A 682 11.83 10.39 36.65
N VAL A 683 13.02 9.95 37.06
CA VAL A 683 14.20 9.99 36.17
C VAL A 683 13.97 8.97 35.06
N VAL A 684 13.85 9.48 33.83
CA VAL A 684 13.62 8.72 32.59
C VAL A 684 14.72 7.70 32.34
#